data_AF-A0A4Q3EDQ1-F1
#
_entry.id   AF-A0A4Q3EDQ1-F1
#
_cell.length_a   1.000
_cell.length_b   1.000
_cell.length_c   1.000
_cell.angle_alpha   90.00
_cell.angle_beta   90.00
_cell.angle_gamma   90.00
#
_symmetry.space_group_name_H-M   'P 1'
#
loop_
_entity.id
_entity.type
_entity.pdbx_description
1 polymer ?
#
loop_
_entity_poly.entity_id
_entity_poly.type
_entity_poly.pdbx_seq_one_letter_code
_entity_poly.pdbx_strand_id
1 'polypeptide(L)'
;MPWVALSARNDEGGGGTGASVTGMTGDYIIVRNTTGIIRCLDIPNGCGNITFKYAKAYTSGSGIPTLGLFINGTQYGSTITASSNAATEVSIPVNVNGEFDFEIRQLTSSDNGRLAIDDISWTGLNNNPPCVVPAAQPTNLVLSSTPNTISGSFDDSGADNYLVVRSSSSTLSSNPVNGTAYTAGQTFGGGTVVGIYSGSSFTNTNLAASTLYYYFVFALNSEDCTGGPNYLTANPLTSSVSTQAIPPCIKPSAPGALSLTAANNFISGTITATGASNYLVIISSASTLSASPVNGTTYNAGQAFGGGTVVSFGSSANFTATSLQANTQYYLFVFSAAAECTGQPFYNTTPSTASATTTNTSTGIPAGYYNAAEGLSCQPLKSALKSITATGYVNIGYDGVYTAYQFTDIKPSTTNTIWDIYTDDNNPAVPETFNFTYPANECGNYNSEGDCYNREHTTPASWFKDASPMYSDIQHLLPTDGWVNNARGNLPFGEVTNANFTSIDNQSKRGTGNNFGYTGTVFQPFAAFRGDVARIALYMATRYEDQIITTNWANNGTAGAAMLSANEESFDAARRRLQVYDTWFIRTMFKWINEDPVSQKEIDRNNAIYYQSGQGNRNPFVDRPEFAALIWQCTGVVPVTITDFVAQKQ
;
A
#
# COMPACT_ATOMS: atom_id res chain seq x y z
N MET A 1 13.22 -19.61 16.48
CA MET A 1 13.78 -20.86 17.00
C MET A 1 15.22 -20.97 16.53
N PRO A 2 16.21 -21.20 17.41
CA PRO A 2 17.62 -21.20 17.01
C PRO A 2 18.01 -22.54 16.35
N TRP A 3 18.44 -22.49 15.10
CA TRP A 3 19.09 -23.60 14.42
C TRP A 3 20.52 -23.77 14.93
N VAL A 4 20.93 -25.03 15.15
CA VAL A 4 22.28 -25.36 15.60
C VAL A 4 22.90 -26.37 14.65
N ALA A 5 24.09 -26.08 14.14
CA ALA A 5 24.90 -27.01 13.36
C ALA A 5 26.17 -27.37 14.15
N LEU A 6 26.36 -28.65 14.46
CA LEU A 6 27.53 -29.20 15.17
C LEU A 6 28.48 -29.84 14.18
N SER A 7 29.79 -29.72 14.44
CA SER A 7 30.86 -30.20 13.55
C SER A 7 30.61 -29.82 12.09
N ALA A 8 30.19 -28.58 11.89
CA ALA A 8 29.72 -28.05 10.64
C ALA A 8 30.44 -26.75 10.26
N ARG A 9 30.29 -26.33 9.01
CA ARG A 9 30.66 -24.99 8.53
C ARG A 9 29.71 -24.56 7.42
N ASN A 10 29.53 -23.25 7.25
CA ASN A 10 29.00 -22.67 6.02
C ASN A 10 30.07 -22.75 4.91
N ASP A 11 29.64 -22.72 3.66
CA ASP A 11 30.53 -22.49 2.52
C ASP A 11 30.50 -21.01 2.13
N GLU A 12 31.28 -20.17 2.84
CA GLU A 12 31.41 -18.77 2.40
C GLU A 12 32.00 -18.74 0.99
N GLY A 13 31.18 -18.29 0.03
CA GLY A 13 31.50 -18.26 -1.38
C GLY A 13 32.85 -17.60 -1.66
N GLY A 14 33.78 -18.38 -2.22
CA GLY A 14 34.99 -17.89 -2.88
C GLY A 14 36.26 -17.93 -2.02
N GLY A 15 37.15 -18.89 -2.34
CA GLY A 15 38.56 -18.83 -1.96
C GLY A 15 39.08 -20.03 -1.17
N GLY A 16 39.29 -21.16 -1.84
CA GLY A 16 40.35 -22.09 -1.42
C GLY A 16 39.98 -23.34 -0.61
N THR A 17 38.72 -23.78 -0.51
CA THR A 17 38.40 -25.02 0.23
C THR A 17 37.62 -26.09 -0.53
N GLY A 18 37.97 -26.37 -1.80
CA GLY A 18 37.82 -27.69 -2.47
C GLY A 18 36.44 -28.38 -2.52
N ALA A 19 35.36 -27.78 -1.99
CA ALA A 19 34.00 -28.29 -2.11
C ALA A 19 33.44 -27.84 -3.46
N SER A 20 32.80 -28.74 -4.19
CA SER A 20 32.33 -28.50 -5.57
C SER A 20 30.90 -29.00 -5.72
N VAL A 21 29.99 -28.51 -4.88
CA VAL A 21 28.57 -28.89 -4.92
C VAL A 21 27.84 -28.05 -5.97
N THR A 22 26.98 -28.67 -6.77
CA THR A 22 26.17 -27.98 -7.80
C THR A 22 24.68 -28.20 -7.53
N GLY A 23 23.85 -27.17 -7.67
CA GLY A 23 22.37 -27.29 -7.55
C GLY A 23 21.78 -26.97 -6.16
N MET A 24 22.60 -26.47 -5.24
CA MET A 24 22.14 -25.82 -3.99
C MET A 24 21.71 -24.36 -4.27
N THR A 25 20.87 -23.79 -3.41
CA THR A 25 20.29 -22.45 -3.54
C THR A 25 20.91 -21.48 -2.52
N GLY A 26 21.99 -20.79 -2.89
CA GLY A 26 22.71 -19.90 -1.96
C GLY A 26 23.76 -20.64 -1.13
N ASP A 27 23.99 -20.21 0.11
CA ASP A 27 24.96 -20.82 1.04
C ASP A 27 24.38 -22.12 1.62
N TYR A 28 25.19 -23.17 1.70
CA TYR A 28 24.80 -24.47 2.27
C TYR A 28 25.68 -24.87 3.46
N ILE A 29 25.16 -25.79 4.29
CA ILE A 29 25.87 -26.27 5.47
C ILE A 29 26.60 -27.56 5.14
N ILE A 30 27.91 -27.60 5.43
CA ILE A 30 28.73 -28.80 5.33
C ILE A 30 28.97 -29.38 6.73
N VAL A 31 28.44 -30.57 6.99
CA VAL A 31 28.67 -31.32 8.24
C VAL A 31 29.78 -32.37 8.09
N ARG A 32 30.43 -32.73 9.20
CA ARG A 32 31.57 -33.67 9.23
C ARG A 32 31.30 -34.85 10.15
N ASN A 33 31.61 -36.04 9.65
CA ASN A 33 31.65 -37.31 10.39
C ASN A 33 30.38 -37.59 11.24
N THR A 34 30.46 -38.54 12.18
CA THR A 34 29.33 -38.91 13.07
C THR A 34 28.97 -37.86 14.14
N THR A 35 29.79 -36.82 14.29
CA THR A 35 29.51 -35.68 15.19
C THR A 35 28.80 -34.52 14.47
N GLY A 36 28.65 -34.62 13.14
CA GLY A 36 28.01 -33.64 12.28
C GLY A 36 26.49 -33.70 12.35
N ILE A 37 25.87 -32.68 12.95
CA ILE A 37 24.42 -32.62 13.17
C ILE A 37 23.88 -31.25 12.81
N ILE A 38 22.80 -31.16 12.05
CA ILE A 38 21.97 -29.96 11.90
C ILE A 38 20.71 -30.20 12.72
N ARG A 39 20.39 -29.33 13.68
CA ARG A 39 19.23 -29.51 14.55
C ARG A 39 18.46 -28.23 14.84
N CYS A 40 17.17 -28.40 15.09
CA CYS A 40 16.28 -27.38 15.65
C CYS A 40 15.35 -28.07 16.65
N LEU A 41 15.29 -27.55 17.87
CA LEU A 41 14.51 -28.14 18.96
C LEU A 41 13.19 -27.38 19.13
N ASP A 42 12.23 -28.04 19.77
CA ASP A 42 10.95 -27.46 20.20
C ASP A 42 10.14 -26.84 19.03
N ILE A 43 10.10 -27.50 17.86
CA ILE A 43 9.33 -27.01 16.70
C ILE A 43 7.83 -27.25 16.95
N PRO A 44 6.98 -26.20 16.99
CA PRO A 44 5.57 -26.34 17.31
C PRO A 44 4.76 -26.86 16.11
N ASN A 45 3.51 -27.26 16.38
CA ASN A 45 2.45 -27.52 15.38
C ASN A 45 2.61 -28.76 14.49
N GLY A 46 3.50 -29.70 14.84
CA GLY A 46 3.65 -30.97 14.15
C GLY A 46 4.23 -30.86 12.73
N CYS A 47 4.51 -32.01 12.14
CA CYS A 47 5.17 -32.09 10.83
C CYS A 47 4.68 -33.29 10.02
N GLY A 48 4.27 -33.04 8.78
CA GLY A 48 3.88 -34.06 7.81
C GLY A 48 5.09 -34.63 7.08
N ASN A 49 5.61 -33.88 6.12
CA ASN A 49 6.80 -34.23 5.34
C ASN A 49 7.92 -33.26 5.64
N ILE A 50 9.15 -33.77 5.66
CA ILE A 50 10.37 -32.95 5.70
C ILE A 50 11.07 -33.08 4.36
N THR A 51 11.37 -31.93 3.76
CA THR A 51 12.07 -31.83 2.48
C THR A 51 13.39 -31.10 2.66
N PHE A 52 14.47 -31.60 2.05
CA PHE A 52 15.76 -30.91 1.99
C PHE A 52 16.59 -31.41 0.82
N LYS A 53 17.57 -30.61 0.40
CA LYS A 53 18.59 -31.01 -0.58
C LYS A 53 19.83 -31.52 0.11
N TYR A 54 20.48 -32.51 -0.51
CA TYR A 54 21.72 -33.09 -0.02
C TYR A 54 22.71 -33.37 -1.17
N ALA A 55 24.01 -33.32 -0.87
CA ALA A 55 25.08 -33.71 -1.80
C ALA A 55 26.36 -34.15 -1.08
N LYS A 56 27.24 -34.82 -1.82
CA LYS A 56 28.64 -35.03 -1.42
C LYS A 56 29.42 -33.74 -1.61
N ALA A 57 29.97 -33.19 -0.52
CA ALA A 57 30.64 -31.89 -0.57
C ALA A 57 31.95 -31.89 -1.39
N TYR A 58 32.71 -32.99 -1.39
CA TYR A 58 34.05 -33.08 -2.00
C TYR A 58 34.14 -34.16 -3.08
N THR A 59 34.69 -33.80 -4.25
CA THR A 59 34.94 -34.74 -5.36
C THR A 59 36.28 -35.48 -5.22
N SER A 60 37.25 -34.93 -4.50
CA SER A 60 38.60 -35.48 -4.30
C SER A 60 38.73 -36.48 -3.14
N GLY A 61 37.72 -36.61 -2.28
CA GLY A 61 37.71 -37.52 -1.13
C GLY A 61 37.12 -38.90 -1.45
N SER A 62 37.74 -39.98 -0.94
CA SER A 62 37.29 -41.37 -1.14
C SER A 62 36.06 -41.76 -0.29
N GLY A 63 35.69 -40.96 0.70
CA GLY A 63 34.53 -41.25 1.57
C GLY A 63 33.22 -40.85 0.92
N ILE A 64 32.25 -41.78 0.86
CA ILE A 64 30.86 -41.50 0.46
C ILE A 64 30.05 -41.30 1.75
N PRO A 65 29.59 -40.08 2.07
CA PRO A 65 28.85 -39.83 3.29
C PRO A 65 27.43 -40.38 3.21
N THR A 66 26.95 -40.87 4.34
CA THR A 66 25.57 -41.25 4.58
C THR A 66 24.93 -40.37 5.63
N LEU A 67 23.62 -40.17 5.56
CA LEU A 67 22.85 -39.35 6.49
C LEU A 67 21.56 -40.05 6.95
N GLY A 68 21.04 -39.63 8.09
CA GLY A 68 19.71 -39.97 8.57
C GLY A 68 18.97 -38.72 9.06
N LEU A 69 17.65 -38.69 8.84
CA LEU A 69 16.73 -37.71 9.43
C LEU A 69 16.20 -38.29 10.74
N PHE A 70 16.22 -37.51 11.81
CA PHE A 70 15.74 -37.91 13.13
C PHE A 70 14.70 -36.93 13.65
N ILE A 71 13.61 -37.47 14.18
CA ILE A 71 12.58 -36.71 14.89
C ILE A 71 12.47 -37.27 16.30
N ASN A 72 12.60 -36.41 17.31
CA ASN A 72 12.63 -36.80 18.73
C ASN A 72 13.62 -37.95 18.99
N GLY A 73 14.79 -37.90 18.33
CA GLY A 73 15.84 -38.92 18.42
C GLY A 73 15.61 -40.22 17.66
N THR A 74 14.45 -40.41 17.01
CA THR A 74 14.11 -41.60 16.21
C THR A 74 14.38 -41.34 14.73
N GLN A 75 15.05 -42.26 14.03
CA GLN A 75 15.32 -42.10 12.59
C GLN A 75 14.06 -42.32 11.75
N TYR A 76 13.80 -41.41 10.82
CA TYR A 76 12.73 -41.49 9.82
C TYR A 76 13.31 -41.67 8.41
N GLY A 77 12.67 -42.52 7.62
CA GLY A 77 13.17 -42.93 6.31
C GLY A 77 14.36 -43.88 6.37
N SER A 78 14.80 -44.35 5.21
CA SER A 78 16.04 -45.13 5.11
C SER A 78 17.26 -44.21 5.23
N THR A 79 18.40 -44.80 5.62
CA THR A 79 19.69 -44.10 5.52
C THR A 79 19.96 -43.72 4.07
N ILE A 80 20.28 -42.44 3.84
CA ILE A 80 20.51 -41.88 2.51
C ILE A 80 22.02 -41.86 2.24
N THR A 81 22.43 -42.23 1.03
CA THR A 81 23.83 -42.18 0.58
C THR A 81 24.02 -41.04 -0.42
N ALA A 82 24.89 -40.08 -0.09
CA ALA A 82 25.21 -38.97 -0.98
C ALA A 82 26.41 -39.35 -1.87
N SER A 83 26.14 -39.96 -3.01
CA SER A 83 27.18 -40.46 -3.94
C SER A 83 27.67 -39.42 -4.94
N SER A 84 26.93 -38.33 -5.13
CA SER A 84 27.18 -37.28 -6.13
C SER A 84 27.38 -35.92 -5.49
N ASN A 85 28.17 -35.06 -6.14
CA ASN A 85 28.29 -33.64 -5.79
C ASN A 85 27.18 -32.76 -6.40
N ALA A 86 26.27 -33.34 -7.18
CA ALA A 86 25.03 -32.67 -7.57
C ALA A 86 23.97 -32.81 -6.47
N ALA A 87 23.35 -31.69 -6.11
CA ALA A 87 22.28 -31.63 -5.14
C ALA A 87 21.10 -32.52 -5.57
N THR A 88 20.65 -33.35 -4.65
CA THR A 88 19.46 -34.19 -4.81
C THR A 88 18.47 -33.81 -3.72
N GLU A 89 17.23 -33.56 -4.07
CA GLU A 89 16.16 -33.31 -3.11
C GLU A 89 15.59 -34.62 -2.58
N VAL A 90 15.27 -34.66 -1.29
CA VAL A 90 14.52 -35.75 -0.67
C VAL A 90 13.37 -35.19 0.15
N SER A 91 12.22 -35.86 0.07
CA SER A 91 11.05 -35.62 0.92
C SER A 91 10.77 -36.89 1.71
N ILE A 92 10.82 -36.81 3.04
CA ILE A 92 10.61 -37.93 3.97
C ILE A 92 9.32 -37.68 4.75
N PRO A 93 8.32 -38.59 4.69
CA PRO A 93 7.14 -38.49 5.54
C PRO A 93 7.51 -38.83 7.00
N VAL A 94 7.21 -37.91 7.92
CA VAL A 94 7.45 -38.09 9.37
C VAL A 94 6.15 -38.21 10.16
N ASN A 95 5.13 -37.44 9.79
CA ASN A 95 3.80 -37.48 10.39
C ASN A 95 3.76 -37.43 11.93
N VAL A 96 4.48 -36.47 12.53
CA VAL A 96 4.55 -36.27 13.98
C VAL A 96 3.60 -35.15 14.41
N ASN A 97 2.85 -35.39 15.49
CA ASN A 97 1.91 -34.43 16.06
C ASN A 97 2.54 -33.65 17.20
N GLY A 98 2.13 -32.39 17.35
CA GLY A 98 2.59 -31.53 18.44
C GLY A 98 4.03 -31.08 18.27
N GLU A 99 4.64 -30.63 19.36
CA GLU A 99 6.03 -30.18 19.37
C GLU A 99 7.00 -31.32 19.03
N PHE A 100 8.04 -31.03 18.24
CA PHE A 100 9.05 -32.01 17.88
C PHE A 100 10.46 -31.42 17.73
N ASP A 101 11.45 -32.25 18.03
CA ASP A 101 12.86 -32.00 17.77
C ASP A 101 13.27 -32.56 16.42
N PHE A 102 13.96 -31.74 15.64
CA PHE A 102 14.45 -32.08 14.30
C PHE A 102 15.97 -32.23 14.31
N GLU A 103 16.49 -33.31 13.71
CA GLU A 103 17.92 -33.44 13.42
C GLU A 103 18.22 -34.14 12.08
N ILE A 104 19.18 -33.61 11.30
CA ILE A 104 19.87 -34.34 10.22
C ILE A 104 21.26 -34.69 10.73
N ARG A 105 21.60 -35.98 10.75
CA ARG A 105 22.90 -36.48 11.22
C ARG A 105 23.67 -37.12 10.07
N GLN A 106 24.96 -36.81 9.94
CA GLN A 106 25.85 -37.62 9.13
C GLN A 106 26.20 -38.91 9.92
N LEU A 107 26.08 -40.07 9.26
CA LEU A 107 26.24 -41.39 9.89
C LEU A 107 27.60 -42.05 9.58
N THR A 108 28.32 -41.54 8.59
CA THR A 108 29.67 -42.04 8.26
C THR A 108 30.71 -41.39 9.16
N SER A 109 31.56 -42.17 9.81
CA SER A 109 32.59 -41.69 10.76
C SER A 109 33.79 -41.00 10.12
N SER A 110 33.92 -41.02 8.78
CA SER A 110 35.05 -40.45 8.07
C SER A 110 34.91 -38.95 7.85
N ASP A 111 36.01 -38.21 8.07
CA ASP A 111 36.14 -36.80 7.67
C ASP A 111 36.39 -36.60 6.17
N ASN A 112 36.70 -37.69 5.45
CA ASN A 112 37.04 -37.70 4.02
C ASN A 112 35.79 -37.81 3.11
N GLY A 113 34.59 -37.91 3.71
CA GLY A 113 33.30 -37.79 3.03
C GLY A 113 32.42 -36.86 3.85
N ARG A 114 32.12 -35.67 3.34
CA ARG A 114 31.33 -34.65 4.05
C ARG A 114 30.04 -34.39 3.30
N LEU A 115 28.99 -34.16 4.07
CA LEU A 115 27.64 -33.97 3.57
C LEU A 115 27.33 -32.47 3.50
N ALA A 116 26.86 -32.03 2.33
CA ALA A 116 26.28 -30.71 2.13
C ALA A 116 24.75 -30.82 2.24
N ILE A 117 24.11 -29.90 2.96
CA ILE A 117 22.66 -29.82 3.16
C ILE A 117 22.19 -28.39 2.91
N ASP A 118 21.05 -28.27 2.24
CA ASP A 118 20.40 -27.01 1.91
C ASP A 118 18.87 -27.17 1.80
N ASP A 119 18.14 -26.06 1.66
CA ASP A 119 16.70 -26.01 1.34
C ASP A 119 15.81 -26.84 2.29
N ILE A 120 16.13 -26.84 3.60
CA ILE A 120 15.32 -27.55 4.61
C ILE A 120 13.96 -26.86 4.76
N SER A 121 12.89 -27.63 4.54
CA SER A 121 11.50 -27.21 4.68
C SER A 121 10.64 -28.36 5.21
N TRP A 122 9.44 -28.05 5.70
CA TRP A 122 8.48 -29.07 6.11
C TRP A 122 7.05 -28.63 5.85
N THR A 123 6.16 -29.61 5.69
CA THR A 123 4.71 -29.37 5.72
C THR A 123 4.20 -29.46 7.16
N GLY A 124 3.30 -28.56 7.55
CA GLY A 124 2.55 -28.71 8.80
C GLY A 124 1.63 -29.93 8.73
N LEU A 125 1.49 -30.65 9.84
CA LEU A 125 0.36 -31.54 10.06
C LEU A 125 -0.72 -30.72 10.76
N ASN A 126 -1.68 -30.17 10.02
CA ASN A 126 -2.83 -29.52 10.64
C ASN A 126 -3.74 -30.61 11.24
N ASN A 127 -3.39 -31.10 12.43
CA ASN A 127 -4.24 -31.94 13.26
C ASN A 127 -5.07 -31.10 14.23
N ASN A 128 -5.43 -29.89 13.81
CA ASN A 128 -6.44 -29.09 14.49
C ASN A 128 -7.72 -29.94 14.58
N PRO A 129 -8.19 -30.28 15.80
CA PRO A 129 -9.36 -31.11 15.97
C PRO A 129 -10.57 -30.48 15.25
N PRO A 130 -11.59 -31.26 14.86
CA PRO A 130 -12.82 -30.67 14.33
C PRO A 130 -13.35 -29.63 15.31
N CYS A 131 -13.77 -28.46 14.82
CA CYS A 131 -14.33 -27.43 15.67
C CYS A 131 -15.49 -28.03 16.46
N VAL A 132 -15.53 -27.76 17.76
CA VAL A 132 -16.64 -28.17 18.62
C VAL A 132 -17.55 -26.98 18.85
N VAL A 133 -18.85 -27.24 19.01
CA VAL A 133 -19.80 -26.19 19.38
C VAL A 133 -19.41 -25.66 20.78
N PRO A 134 -19.39 -24.33 21.00
CA PRO A 134 -19.14 -23.75 22.32
C PRO A 134 -20.06 -24.32 23.41
N ALA A 135 -19.55 -24.45 24.63
CA ALA A 135 -20.29 -25.04 25.74
C ALA A 135 -21.40 -24.12 26.29
N ALA A 136 -21.27 -22.81 26.11
CA ALA A 136 -22.22 -21.82 26.63
C ALA A 136 -22.32 -20.59 25.71
N GLN A 137 -23.49 -19.97 25.74
CA GLN A 137 -23.68 -18.63 25.17
C GLN A 137 -23.09 -17.57 26.11
N PRO A 138 -22.73 -16.38 25.60
CA PRO A 138 -22.43 -15.25 26.46
C PRO A 138 -23.66 -14.90 27.31
N THR A 139 -23.45 -14.11 28.37
CA THR A 139 -24.54 -13.67 29.27
C THR A 139 -24.57 -12.16 29.44
N ASN A 140 -25.61 -11.61 30.06
CA ASN A 140 -25.69 -10.19 30.44
C ASN A 140 -25.47 -9.17 29.29
N LEU A 141 -26.23 -9.30 28.19
CA LEU A 141 -26.18 -8.32 27.09
C LEU A 141 -26.76 -6.97 27.53
N VAL A 142 -25.87 -6.00 27.74
CA VAL A 142 -26.19 -4.60 28.01
C VAL A 142 -26.09 -3.82 26.70
N LEU A 143 -27.17 -3.11 26.35
CA LEU A 143 -27.23 -2.27 25.16
C LEU A 143 -27.34 -0.79 25.56
N SER A 144 -26.60 0.05 24.86
CA SER A 144 -26.70 1.51 24.91
C SER A 144 -26.95 2.03 23.49
N SER A 145 -27.75 3.09 23.36
CA SER A 145 -28.12 3.63 22.06
C SER A 145 -27.88 5.13 21.97
N THR A 146 -27.58 5.59 20.75
CA THR A 146 -27.66 6.98 20.30
C THR A 146 -28.78 7.06 19.24
N PRO A 147 -29.01 8.19 18.56
CA PRO A 147 -29.98 8.25 17.46
C PRO A 147 -29.65 7.35 16.27
N ASN A 148 -28.39 7.02 16.02
CA ASN A 148 -27.96 6.26 14.83
C ASN A 148 -27.06 5.05 15.12
N THR A 149 -26.75 4.80 16.39
CA THR A 149 -25.80 3.76 16.79
C THR A 149 -26.33 3.00 18.01
N ILE A 150 -26.09 1.70 18.06
CA ILE A 150 -26.27 0.87 19.26
C ILE A 150 -24.95 0.18 19.56
N SER A 151 -24.46 0.33 20.79
CA SER A 151 -23.30 -0.42 21.30
C SER A 151 -23.76 -1.44 22.32
N GLY A 152 -23.24 -2.66 22.20
CA GLY A 152 -23.53 -3.75 23.11
C GLY A 152 -22.27 -4.28 23.79
N SER A 153 -22.41 -4.68 25.05
CA SER A 153 -21.41 -5.44 25.80
C SER A 153 -22.08 -6.61 26.49
N PHE A 154 -21.36 -7.71 26.63
CA PHE A 154 -21.83 -8.92 27.29
C PHE A 154 -20.70 -9.59 28.07
N ASP A 155 -21.05 -10.52 28.94
CA ASP A 155 -20.10 -11.35 29.67
C ASP A 155 -19.67 -12.53 28.78
N ASP A 156 -18.36 -12.70 28.69
CA ASP A 156 -17.68 -13.72 27.88
C ASP A 156 -18.03 -15.14 28.37
N SER A 157 -18.35 -16.04 27.43
CA SER A 157 -18.58 -17.46 27.68
C SER A 157 -17.35 -18.36 27.44
N GLY A 158 -16.22 -17.77 27.02
CA GLY A 158 -14.99 -18.50 26.68
C GLY A 158 -15.04 -19.19 25.33
N ALA A 159 -15.92 -18.75 24.42
CA ALA A 159 -15.89 -19.13 23.02
C ALA A 159 -14.83 -18.33 22.25
N ASP A 160 -14.35 -18.84 21.13
CA ASP A 160 -13.31 -18.14 20.34
C ASP A 160 -13.83 -16.79 19.82
N ASN A 161 -15.09 -16.78 19.35
CA ASN A 161 -15.69 -15.62 18.70
C ASN A 161 -17.23 -15.55 18.93
N TYR A 162 -17.80 -14.37 18.66
CA TYR A 162 -19.23 -14.08 18.81
C TYR A 162 -19.84 -13.50 17.54
N LEU A 163 -20.84 -14.18 16.98
CA LEU A 163 -21.64 -13.68 15.86
C LEU A 163 -22.78 -12.83 16.40
N VAL A 164 -22.81 -11.55 16.02
CA VAL A 164 -23.85 -10.60 16.42
C VAL A 164 -24.77 -10.32 15.24
N VAL A 165 -26.08 -10.47 15.47
CA VAL A 165 -27.14 -10.28 14.45
C VAL A 165 -28.17 -9.29 14.97
N ARG A 166 -28.52 -8.29 14.15
CA ARG A 166 -29.58 -7.31 14.41
C ARG A 166 -30.84 -7.70 13.65
N SER A 167 -32.02 -7.57 14.26
CA SER A 167 -33.31 -7.72 13.59
C SER A 167 -34.29 -6.61 14.01
N SER A 168 -35.29 -6.35 13.18
CA SER A 168 -36.49 -5.58 13.56
C SER A 168 -37.57 -6.45 14.21
N SER A 169 -37.36 -7.77 14.27
CA SER A 169 -38.23 -8.75 14.91
C SER A 169 -37.60 -9.30 16.19
N SER A 170 -38.42 -9.61 17.19
CA SER A 170 -37.98 -10.27 18.44
C SER A 170 -37.54 -11.72 18.25
N THR A 171 -37.69 -12.28 17.05
CA THR A 171 -37.30 -13.64 16.70
C THR A 171 -36.59 -13.67 15.34
N LEU A 172 -35.72 -14.66 15.16
CA LEU A 172 -35.16 -15.03 13.86
C LEU A 172 -35.91 -16.24 13.29
N SER A 173 -36.16 -16.27 11.99
CA SER A 173 -36.81 -17.40 11.30
C SER A 173 -35.85 -18.53 10.93
N SER A 174 -34.54 -18.33 11.09
CA SER A 174 -33.50 -19.36 10.92
C SER A 174 -32.29 -19.04 11.79
N ASN A 175 -31.55 -20.08 12.17
CA ASN A 175 -30.29 -19.97 12.93
C ASN A 175 -29.07 -19.91 11.99
N PRO A 176 -27.90 -19.45 12.48
CA PRO A 176 -26.65 -19.61 11.74
C PRO A 176 -26.33 -21.09 11.51
N VAL A 177 -25.61 -21.36 10.43
CA VAL A 177 -25.30 -22.71 9.94
C VAL A 177 -23.83 -23.00 10.14
N ASN A 178 -23.51 -24.14 10.75
CA ASN A 178 -22.14 -24.62 10.96
C ASN A 178 -21.36 -24.72 9.63
N GLY A 179 -20.09 -24.36 9.65
CA GLY A 179 -19.20 -24.31 8.49
C GLY A 179 -19.46 -23.12 7.55
N THR A 180 -20.48 -22.30 7.79
CA THR A 180 -20.76 -21.09 6.99
C THR A 180 -20.12 -19.88 7.65
N ALA A 181 -19.16 -19.24 6.98
CA ALA A 181 -18.63 -17.95 7.41
C ALA A 181 -19.61 -16.82 7.08
N TYR A 182 -19.99 -16.03 8.09
CA TYR A 182 -20.88 -14.89 7.91
C TYR A 182 -20.09 -13.57 7.91
N THR A 183 -20.44 -12.67 7.01
CA THR A 183 -19.84 -11.33 6.93
C THR A 183 -20.83 -10.24 7.36
N ALA A 184 -20.32 -9.11 7.85
CA ALA A 184 -21.15 -7.96 8.19
C ALA A 184 -22.05 -7.54 7.01
N GLY A 185 -23.31 -7.22 7.30
CA GLY A 185 -24.34 -6.89 6.30
C GLY A 185 -25.08 -8.08 5.70
N GLN A 186 -24.57 -9.32 5.83
CA GLN A 186 -25.26 -10.51 5.32
C GLN A 186 -26.58 -10.73 6.07
N THR A 187 -27.63 -11.17 5.37
CA THR A 187 -28.94 -11.40 5.96
C THR A 187 -29.26 -12.88 6.10
N PHE A 188 -29.86 -13.28 7.22
CA PHE A 188 -30.47 -14.60 7.40
C PHE A 188 -31.57 -14.53 8.46
N GLY A 189 -32.58 -15.38 8.35
CA GLY A 189 -33.60 -15.49 9.39
C GLY A 189 -34.37 -14.19 9.69
N GLY A 190 -34.41 -13.23 8.76
CA GLY A 190 -34.96 -11.89 9.00
C GLY A 190 -34.05 -10.94 9.79
N GLY A 191 -32.83 -11.35 10.14
CA GLY A 191 -31.79 -10.52 10.73
C GLY A 191 -30.70 -10.12 9.73
N THR A 192 -29.90 -9.13 10.10
CA THR A 192 -28.69 -8.66 9.43
C THR A 192 -27.50 -8.87 10.37
N VAL A 193 -26.45 -9.52 9.87
CA VAL A 193 -25.20 -9.72 10.60
C VAL A 193 -24.54 -8.36 10.83
N VAL A 194 -24.24 -8.07 12.09
CA VAL A 194 -23.49 -6.88 12.50
C VAL A 194 -21.99 -7.16 12.35
N GLY A 195 -21.54 -8.33 12.78
CA GLY A 195 -20.16 -8.76 12.68
C GLY A 195 -19.86 -10.02 13.50
N ILE A 196 -18.62 -10.48 13.40
CA ILE A 196 -18.03 -11.50 14.27
C ILE A 196 -16.93 -10.82 15.10
N TYR A 197 -16.95 -11.03 16.41
CA TYR A 197 -16.05 -10.37 17.35
C TYR A 197 -15.36 -11.39 18.25
N SER A 198 -14.04 -11.30 18.39
CA SER A 198 -13.27 -12.08 19.37
C SER A 198 -13.36 -11.53 20.79
N GLY A 199 -13.85 -10.29 20.93
CA GLY A 199 -14.11 -9.65 22.23
C GLY A 199 -15.59 -9.63 22.60
N SER A 200 -15.89 -9.24 23.84
CA SER A 200 -17.24 -9.27 24.41
C SER A 200 -18.05 -7.97 24.21
N SER A 201 -17.76 -7.23 23.14
CA SER A 201 -18.46 -5.98 22.82
C SER A 201 -18.57 -5.75 21.31
N PHE A 202 -19.58 -4.98 20.90
CA PHE A 202 -19.81 -4.61 19.51
C PHE A 202 -20.42 -3.21 19.39
N THR A 203 -20.28 -2.62 18.20
CA THR A 203 -20.94 -1.37 17.82
C THR A 203 -21.64 -1.56 16.47
N ASN A 204 -22.90 -1.15 16.40
CA ASN A 204 -23.72 -1.19 15.19
C ASN A 204 -24.17 0.23 14.83
N THR A 205 -23.70 0.73 13.70
CA THR A 205 -23.93 2.11 13.23
C THR A 205 -24.99 2.16 12.12
N ASN A 206 -25.26 3.36 11.59
CA ASN A 206 -26.17 3.58 10.46
C ASN A 206 -27.61 3.08 10.70
N LEU A 207 -28.08 3.20 11.94
CA LEU A 207 -29.43 2.82 12.34
C LEU A 207 -30.40 3.99 12.16
N ALA A 208 -31.66 3.68 11.90
CA ALA A 208 -32.72 4.68 11.87
C ALA A 208 -33.05 5.12 13.30
N ALA A 209 -33.18 6.43 13.53
CA ALA A 209 -33.56 6.97 14.83
C ALA A 209 -34.98 6.55 15.25
N SER A 210 -35.25 6.59 16.56
CA SER A 210 -36.52 6.17 17.15
C SER A 210 -37.02 4.78 16.70
N THR A 211 -36.11 3.88 16.33
CA THR A 211 -36.42 2.53 15.84
C THR A 211 -35.99 1.48 16.85
N LEU A 212 -36.87 0.51 17.13
CA LEU A 212 -36.58 -0.63 18.00
C LEU A 212 -35.79 -1.69 17.23
N TYR A 213 -34.67 -2.12 17.80
CA TYR A 213 -33.86 -3.22 17.27
C TYR A 213 -33.65 -4.31 18.32
N TYR A 214 -33.70 -5.55 17.85
CA TYR A 214 -33.38 -6.76 18.60
C TYR A 214 -32.00 -7.26 18.19
N TYR A 215 -31.22 -7.71 19.16
CA TYR A 215 -29.90 -8.29 18.96
C TYR A 215 -29.88 -9.74 19.41
N PHE A 216 -29.18 -10.57 18.64
CA PHE A 216 -28.93 -11.98 18.90
C PHE A 216 -27.42 -12.20 18.85
N VAL A 217 -26.84 -12.73 19.92
CA VAL A 217 -25.42 -13.06 20.00
C VAL A 217 -25.28 -14.57 20.11
N PHE A 218 -24.54 -15.15 19.16
CA PHE A 218 -24.22 -16.58 19.11
C PHE A 218 -22.74 -16.77 19.37
N ALA A 219 -22.39 -17.55 20.38
CA ALA A 219 -21.04 -18.06 20.57
C ALA A 219 -20.66 -18.98 19.39
N LEU A 220 -19.42 -18.88 18.91
CA LEU A 220 -18.84 -19.81 17.95
C LEU A 220 -17.37 -20.14 18.28
N ASN A 221 -16.95 -21.32 17.85
CA ASN A 221 -15.53 -21.69 17.81
C ASN A 221 -15.07 -21.82 16.35
N SER A 222 -13.92 -21.25 16.07
CA SER A 222 -13.32 -21.17 14.73
C SER A 222 -11.79 -21.09 14.75
N GLU A 223 -11.17 -21.03 15.92
CA GLU A 223 -9.73 -20.93 16.08
C GLU A 223 -9.15 -22.30 16.45
N ASP A 224 -7.93 -22.58 16.00
CA ASP A 224 -7.19 -23.81 16.27
C ASP A 224 -7.96 -25.14 16.02
N CYS A 225 -8.94 -25.11 15.12
CA CYS A 225 -9.82 -26.24 14.79
C CYS A 225 -10.10 -26.35 13.27
N THR A 226 -10.56 -27.50 12.78
CA THR A 226 -10.92 -27.74 11.37
C THR A 226 -12.44 -27.89 11.15
N GLY A 227 -12.94 -27.51 9.97
CA GLY A 227 -14.36 -27.67 9.63
C GLY A 227 -15.33 -26.72 10.33
N GLY A 228 -14.83 -25.67 11.00
CA GLY A 228 -15.62 -24.57 11.54
C GLY A 228 -15.93 -23.47 10.51
N PRO A 229 -16.58 -22.38 10.93
CA PRO A 229 -17.01 -22.06 12.31
C PRO A 229 -18.16 -22.96 12.80
N ASN A 230 -18.16 -23.34 14.07
CA ASN A 230 -19.27 -24.06 14.71
C ASN A 230 -20.00 -23.18 15.72
N TYR A 231 -21.29 -22.96 15.48
CA TYR A 231 -22.14 -22.05 16.24
C TYR A 231 -22.95 -22.80 17.30
N LEU A 232 -23.05 -22.22 18.49
CA LEU A 232 -24.07 -22.65 19.46
C LEU A 232 -25.41 -22.02 19.05
N THR A 233 -26.30 -22.77 18.41
CA THR A 233 -27.56 -22.24 17.86
C THR A 233 -28.71 -22.20 18.85
N ALA A 234 -28.59 -22.91 19.97
CA ALA A 234 -29.63 -22.94 21.00
C ALA A 234 -29.58 -21.68 21.87
N ASN A 235 -30.76 -21.11 22.15
CA ASN A 235 -30.98 -20.01 23.10
C ASN A 235 -29.95 -18.87 22.99
N PRO A 236 -29.77 -18.23 21.82
CA PRO A 236 -28.83 -17.12 21.69
C PRO A 236 -29.10 -16.04 22.73
N LEU A 237 -28.05 -15.34 23.14
CA LEU A 237 -28.21 -14.22 24.05
C LEU A 237 -28.95 -13.10 23.30
N THR A 238 -30.08 -12.66 23.86
CA THR A 238 -30.92 -11.65 23.22
C THR A 238 -31.18 -10.47 24.13
N SER A 239 -31.25 -9.29 23.52
CA SER A 239 -31.69 -8.05 24.14
C SER A 239 -32.21 -7.10 23.05
N SER A 240 -32.89 -6.03 23.45
CA SER A 240 -33.40 -5.05 22.50
C SER A 240 -33.31 -3.64 23.09
N VAL A 241 -33.12 -2.66 22.21
CA VAL A 241 -33.12 -1.26 22.59
C VAL A 241 -33.65 -0.42 21.41
N SER A 242 -34.36 0.66 21.73
CA SER A 242 -34.68 1.66 20.71
C SER A 242 -33.51 2.63 20.57
N THR A 243 -33.14 2.95 19.33
CA THR A 243 -32.32 4.14 19.08
C THR A 243 -33.03 5.38 19.61
N GLN A 244 -32.27 6.35 20.09
CA GLN A 244 -32.83 7.59 20.61
C GLN A 244 -33.50 8.43 19.51
N ALA A 245 -34.35 9.39 19.88
CA ALA A 245 -34.83 10.40 18.95
C ALA A 245 -33.69 11.35 18.57
N ILE A 246 -33.72 11.87 17.34
CA ILE A 246 -32.78 12.91 16.91
C ILE A 246 -33.05 14.19 17.72
N PRO A 247 -32.10 14.69 18.53
CA PRO A 247 -32.30 15.90 19.32
C PRO A 247 -32.50 17.14 18.41
N PRO A 248 -33.19 18.19 18.88
CA PRO A 248 -33.28 19.45 18.14
C PRO A 248 -31.90 20.10 18.00
N CYS A 249 -31.65 20.78 16.88
CA CYS A 249 -30.37 21.45 16.68
C CYS A 249 -30.17 22.59 17.70
N ILE A 250 -28.99 22.61 18.30
CA ILE A 250 -28.52 23.73 19.12
C ILE A 250 -27.61 24.59 18.24
N LYS A 251 -27.69 25.92 18.37
CA LYS A 251 -26.79 26.84 17.68
C LYS A 251 -25.33 26.51 18.02
N PRO A 252 -24.48 26.15 17.05
CA PRO A 252 -23.08 25.89 17.33
C PRO A 252 -22.34 27.20 17.63
N SER A 253 -21.23 27.11 18.36
CA SER A 253 -20.28 28.23 18.51
C SER A 253 -19.73 28.67 17.15
N ALA A 254 -19.35 29.94 17.02
CA ALA A 254 -18.67 30.41 15.81
C ALA A 254 -17.35 29.63 15.62
N PRO A 255 -16.87 29.40 14.39
CA PRO A 255 -15.63 28.67 14.17
C PRO A 255 -14.44 29.39 14.82
N GLY A 256 -13.42 28.65 15.19
CA GLY A 256 -12.18 29.23 15.71
C GLY A 256 -11.32 29.89 14.63
N ALA A 257 -10.06 30.17 14.96
CA ALA A 257 -9.11 30.75 14.02
C ALA A 257 -8.88 29.83 12.82
N LEU A 258 -8.68 30.45 11.65
CA LEU A 258 -8.32 29.79 10.41
C LEU A 258 -6.81 29.88 10.20
N SER A 259 -6.18 28.75 9.89
CA SER A 259 -4.81 28.72 9.36
C SER A 259 -4.89 28.47 7.87
N LEU A 260 -4.31 29.36 7.06
CA LEU A 260 -4.38 29.28 5.60
C LEU A 260 -2.99 29.07 5.02
N THR A 261 -2.92 28.21 4.00
CA THR A 261 -1.74 28.06 3.14
C THR A 261 -2.18 28.33 1.71
N ALA A 262 -1.58 29.34 1.07
CA ALA A 262 -1.85 29.69 -0.31
C ALA A 262 -0.75 29.17 -1.24
N ALA A 263 -1.17 28.70 -2.40
CA ALA A 263 -0.32 28.40 -3.56
C ALA A 263 -0.79 29.23 -4.77
N ASN A 264 -0.35 28.92 -5.99
CA ASN A 264 -0.70 29.68 -7.19
C ASN A 264 -2.18 29.57 -7.59
N ASN A 265 -2.76 28.39 -7.46
CA ASN A 265 -4.12 28.11 -7.93
C ASN A 265 -5.02 27.50 -6.86
N PHE A 266 -4.56 27.41 -5.61
CA PHE A 266 -5.38 26.95 -4.50
C PHE A 266 -5.03 27.63 -3.19
N ILE A 267 -5.98 27.60 -2.26
CA ILE A 267 -5.77 27.92 -0.85
C ILE A 267 -6.32 26.75 -0.03
N SER A 268 -5.44 26.11 0.73
CA SER A 268 -5.84 25.14 1.75
C SER A 268 -5.96 25.82 3.10
N GLY A 269 -6.80 25.29 3.96
CA GLY A 269 -6.96 25.83 5.30
C GLY A 269 -7.42 24.80 6.30
N THR A 270 -7.10 25.07 7.57
CA THR A 270 -7.54 24.29 8.71
C THR A 270 -8.34 25.20 9.66
N ILE A 271 -9.41 24.64 10.23
CA ILE A 271 -10.35 25.30 11.12
C ILE A 271 -10.05 24.83 12.54
N THR A 272 -9.83 25.75 13.46
CA THR A 272 -9.80 25.39 14.88
C THR A 272 -11.21 25.02 15.33
N ALA A 273 -11.46 23.74 15.62
CA ALA A 273 -12.79 23.24 15.93
C ALA A 273 -13.32 23.79 17.26
N THR A 274 -14.59 24.24 17.26
CA THR A 274 -15.26 24.85 18.42
C THR A 274 -16.56 24.14 18.82
N GLY A 275 -16.68 22.84 18.48
CA GLY A 275 -17.84 22.01 18.82
C GLY A 275 -18.99 22.05 17.81
N ALA A 276 -18.75 22.54 16.59
CA ALA A 276 -19.68 22.37 15.46
C ALA A 276 -19.51 20.96 14.86
N SER A 277 -20.60 20.36 14.36
CA SER A 277 -20.53 19.08 13.65
C SER A 277 -20.16 19.25 12.17
N ASN A 278 -20.53 20.37 11.54
CA ASN A 278 -20.17 20.70 10.16
C ASN A 278 -19.65 22.14 10.03
N TYR A 279 -18.91 22.40 8.95
CA TYR A 279 -18.45 23.72 8.53
C TYR A 279 -18.87 24.00 7.10
N LEU A 280 -19.42 25.18 6.84
CA LEU A 280 -19.64 25.73 5.50
C LEU A 280 -18.51 26.69 5.18
N VAL A 281 -17.71 26.38 4.18
CA VAL A 281 -16.56 27.17 3.75
C VAL A 281 -16.91 27.89 2.45
N ILE A 282 -16.80 29.22 2.44
CA ILE A 282 -17.01 30.08 1.27
C ILE A 282 -15.71 30.78 0.94
N ILE A 283 -15.36 30.85 -0.34
CA ILE A 283 -14.26 31.69 -0.85
C ILE A 283 -14.82 32.84 -1.68
N SER A 284 -14.26 34.05 -1.54
CA SER A 284 -14.59 35.21 -2.36
C SER A 284 -13.36 36.08 -2.60
N SER A 285 -13.35 36.83 -3.71
CA SER A 285 -12.39 37.92 -3.92
C SER A 285 -12.79 39.21 -3.20
N ALA A 286 -14.01 39.28 -2.64
CA ALA A 286 -14.48 40.39 -1.83
C ALA A 286 -14.26 40.12 -0.33
N SER A 287 -13.93 41.16 0.44
CA SER A 287 -13.72 41.08 1.88
C SER A 287 -15.01 40.91 2.70
N THR A 288 -16.17 40.86 2.06
CA THR A 288 -17.49 40.71 2.69
C THR A 288 -18.40 39.86 1.81
N LEU A 289 -19.31 39.11 2.43
CA LEU A 289 -20.40 38.41 1.73
C LEU A 289 -21.69 39.22 1.78
N SER A 290 -22.50 39.13 0.72
CA SER A 290 -23.82 39.77 0.63
C SER A 290 -24.97 38.89 1.15
N ALA A 291 -24.67 37.68 1.64
CA ALA A 291 -25.65 36.72 2.14
C ALA A 291 -25.15 36.01 3.41
N SER A 292 -26.10 35.47 4.18
CA SER A 292 -25.83 34.59 5.33
C SER A 292 -26.52 33.24 5.13
N PRO A 293 -25.98 32.15 5.67
CA PRO A 293 -26.53 30.83 5.44
C PRO A 293 -27.90 30.69 6.12
N VAL A 294 -28.82 29.98 5.47
CA VAL A 294 -30.19 29.78 5.93
C VAL A 294 -30.32 28.40 6.55
N ASN A 295 -30.88 28.33 7.77
CA ASN A 295 -31.12 27.06 8.45
C ASN A 295 -31.98 26.12 7.60
N GLY A 296 -31.67 24.83 7.64
CA GLY A 296 -32.35 23.80 6.84
C GLY A 296 -31.94 23.75 5.37
N THR A 297 -31.10 24.67 4.90
CA THR A 297 -30.58 24.67 3.53
C THR A 297 -29.17 24.11 3.50
N THR A 298 -28.94 23.05 2.74
CA THR A 298 -27.60 22.53 2.46
C THR A 298 -27.00 23.23 1.24
N TYR A 299 -25.75 23.66 1.35
CA TYR A 299 -25.01 24.31 0.27
C TYR A 299 -23.95 23.36 -0.28
N ASN A 300 -23.97 23.13 -1.59
CA ASN A 300 -23.06 22.18 -2.25
C ASN A 300 -21.81 22.90 -2.77
N ALA A 301 -20.67 22.18 -2.81
CA ALA A 301 -19.44 22.72 -3.38
C ALA A 301 -19.64 23.23 -4.82
N GLY A 302 -19.01 24.35 -5.16
CA GLY A 302 -19.15 25.04 -6.44
C GLY A 302 -20.38 25.97 -6.55
N GLN A 303 -21.33 25.92 -5.60
CA GLN A 303 -22.50 26.80 -5.62
C GLN A 303 -22.12 28.26 -5.35
N ALA A 304 -22.73 29.21 -6.07
CA ALA A 304 -22.59 30.64 -5.78
C ALA A 304 -23.28 31.02 -4.45
N PHE A 305 -22.62 31.81 -3.62
CA PHE A 305 -23.11 32.23 -2.31
C PHE A 305 -22.63 33.65 -1.96
N GLY A 306 -23.55 34.62 -1.90
CA GLY A 306 -23.26 35.95 -1.33
C GLY A 306 -22.09 36.70 -1.96
N GLY A 307 -21.82 36.54 -3.26
CA GLY A 307 -20.64 37.13 -3.93
C GLY A 307 -19.36 36.29 -3.82
N GLY A 308 -19.45 35.07 -3.29
CA GLY A 308 -18.40 34.05 -3.31
C GLY A 308 -18.90 32.71 -3.85
N THR A 309 -18.10 31.67 -3.65
CA THR A 309 -18.37 30.29 -4.06
C THR A 309 -18.20 29.36 -2.87
N VAL A 310 -19.09 28.39 -2.72
CA VAL A 310 -19.00 27.35 -1.70
C VAL A 310 -17.81 26.45 -2.04
N VAL A 311 -16.85 26.36 -1.12
CA VAL A 311 -15.69 25.45 -1.22
C VAL A 311 -16.10 24.06 -0.73
N SER A 312 -16.72 23.99 0.44
CA SER A 312 -17.15 22.72 1.04
C SER A 312 -18.25 22.93 2.07
N PHE A 313 -19.02 21.87 2.31
CA PHE A 313 -19.90 21.74 3.47
C PHE A 313 -19.80 20.31 4.03
N GLY A 314 -19.32 20.17 5.26
CA GLY A 314 -19.11 18.85 5.87
C GLY A 314 -18.43 18.91 7.23
N SER A 315 -18.14 17.76 7.81
CA SER A 315 -17.52 17.65 9.15
C SER A 315 -16.01 17.90 9.17
N SER A 316 -15.36 17.92 8.02
CA SER A 316 -13.91 18.16 7.93
C SER A 316 -13.55 19.57 8.41
N ALA A 317 -12.60 19.64 9.35
CA ALA A 317 -11.97 20.88 9.75
C ALA A 317 -10.95 21.39 8.72
N ASN A 318 -10.59 20.57 7.73
CA ASN A 318 -9.66 20.94 6.66
C ASN A 318 -10.45 21.17 5.37
N PHE A 319 -10.04 22.17 4.59
CA PHE A 319 -10.63 22.46 3.30
C PHE A 319 -9.57 22.89 2.29
N THR A 320 -9.91 22.87 1.00
CA THR A 320 -9.09 23.45 -0.05
C THR A 320 -9.96 24.03 -1.13
N ALA A 321 -9.75 25.31 -1.42
CA ALA A 321 -10.34 25.97 -2.57
C ALA A 321 -9.34 25.91 -3.72
N THR A 322 -9.71 25.27 -4.83
CA THR A 322 -8.86 25.09 -6.01
C THR A 322 -9.34 25.99 -7.16
N SER A 323 -8.66 25.92 -8.31
CA SER A 323 -9.00 26.69 -9.53
C SER A 323 -8.99 28.21 -9.32
N LEU A 324 -8.15 28.69 -8.41
CA LEU A 324 -8.00 30.10 -8.09
C LEU A 324 -7.05 30.78 -9.08
N GLN A 325 -7.26 32.08 -9.29
CA GLN A 325 -6.35 32.89 -10.09
C GLN A 325 -5.08 33.15 -9.28
N ALA A 326 -3.92 33.09 -9.93
CA ALA A 326 -2.64 33.43 -9.31
C ALA A 326 -2.59 34.92 -8.94
N ASN A 327 -1.75 35.26 -7.96
CA ASN A 327 -1.55 36.63 -7.47
C ASN A 327 -2.83 37.37 -7.09
N THR A 328 -3.83 36.64 -6.63
CA THR A 328 -5.16 37.17 -6.32
C THR A 328 -5.41 36.97 -4.84
N GLN A 329 -5.82 38.06 -4.17
CA GLN A 329 -6.24 37.99 -2.79
C GLN A 329 -7.63 37.38 -2.70
N TYR A 330 -7.75 36.35 -1.88
CA TYR A 330 -9.02 35.72 -1.56
C TYR A 330 -9.30 35.78 -0.06
N TYR A 331 -10.58 35.88 0.26
CA TYR A 331 -11.13 35.88 1.61
C TYR A 331 -11.92 34.59 1.80
N LEU A 332 -11.65 33.89 2.90
CA LEU A 332 -12.39 32.72 3.33
C LEU A 332 -13.35 33.10 4.45
N PHE A 333 -14.57 32.61 4.35
CA PHE A 333 -15.62 32.74 5.34
C PHE A 333 -16.07 31.34 5.73
N VAL A 334 -15.84 30.98 6.99
CA VAL A 334 -16.27 29.69 7.53
C VAL A 334 -17.42 29.92 8.47
N PHE A 335 -18.52 29.19 8.29
CA PHE A 335 -19.67 29.18 9.19
C PHE A 335 -19.78 27.81 9.86
N SER A 336 -19.95 27.79 11.18
CA SER A 336 -20.28 26.56 11.90
C SER A 336 -21.71 26.14 11.64
N ALA A 337 -21.97 24.85 11.52
CA ALA A 337 -23.30 24.28 11.41
C ALA A 337 -23.46 23.07 12.34
N ALA A 338 -24.62 22.96 12.97
CA ALA A 338 -25.05 21.73 13.61
C ALA A 338 -25.80 20.88 12.58
N ALA A 339 -25.27 19.70 12.30
CA ALA A 339 -25.88 18.59 11.58
C ALA A 339 -26.22 17.43 12.54
N GLU A 340 -26.93 16.44 12.02
CA GLU A 340 -27.44 15.25 12.72
C GLU A 340 -28.44 15.57 13.84
N CYS A 341 -29.21 16.63 13.65
CA CYS A 341 -30.21 17.12 14.59
C CYS A 341 -31.50 17.53 13.84
N THR A 342 -32.62 17.61 14.56
CA THR A 342 -33.89 18.03 13.96
C THR A 342 -33.81 19.50 13.58
N GLY A 343 -34.10 19.82 12.31
CA GLY A 343 -33.95 21.18 11.75
C GLY A 343 -32.57 21.50 11.17
N GLN A 344 -31.72 20.49 10.98
CA GLN A 344 -30.40 20.64 10.36
C GLN A 344 -30.46 21.06 8.87
N PRO A 345 -29.40 21.70 8.34
CA PRO A 345 -28.28 22.27 9.07
C PRO A 345 -28.70 23.52 9.84
N PHE A 346 -28.22 23.67 11.08
CA PHE A 346 -28.48 24.87 11.88
C PHE A 346 -27.21 25.70 12.02
N TYR A 347 -27.16 26.85 11.36
CA TYR A 347 -25.96 27.65 11.17
C TYR A 347 -25.74 28.65 12.31
N ASN A 348 -24.47 28.88 12.63
CA ASN A 348 -24.04 30.13 13.20
C ASN A 348 -23.73 31.11 12.06
N THR A 349 -24.49 32.20 11.98
CA THR A 349 -24.37 33.21 10.92
C THR A 349 -23.20 34.17 11.11
N THR A 350 -22.42 34.05 12.20
CA THR A 350 -21.17 34.79 12.39
C THR A 350 -20.00 33.95 11.87
N PRO A 351 -19.36 34.33 10.74
CA PRO A 351 -18.26 33.56 10.20
C PRO A 351 -16.94 33.84 10.91
N SER A 352 -16.05 32.85 10.91
CA SER A 352 -14.62 33.10 11.04
C SER A 352 -14.07 33.52 9.68
N THR A 353 -13.21 34.53 9.65
CA THR A 353 -12.68 35.08 8.40
C THR A 353 -11.17 35.15 8.43
N ALA A 354 -10.55 34.81 7.30
CA ALA A 354 -9.14 34.99 7.05
C ALA A 354 -8.94 35.22 5.55
N SER A 355 -7.78 35.76 5.17
CA SER A 355 -7.45 35.98 3.77
C SER A 355 -6.08 35.46 3.46
N ALA A 356 -5.89 34.95 2.25
CA ALA A 356 -4.57 34.64 1.72
C ALA A 356 -4.47 35.10 0.27
N THR A 357 -3.26 35.46 -0.15
CA THR A 357 -2.99 35.83 -1.55
C THR A 357 -2.35 34.63 -2.21
N THR A 358 -2.94 34.17 -3.32
CA THR A 358 -2.32 33.12 -4.13
C THR A 358 -0.97 33.59 -4.66
N THR A 359 0.01 32.68 -4.73
CA THR A 359 1.38 33.05 -5.08
C THR A 359 1.56 33.24 -6.58
N ASN A 360 2.51 34.09 -6.99
CA ASN A 360 2.99 34.15 -8.38
C ASN A 360 3.83 32.92 -8.77
N THR A 361 4.29 32.13 -7.80
CA THR A 361 5.11 30.95 -8.03
C THR A 361 4.23 29.73 -8.23
N SER A 362 4.32 29.12 -9.42
CA SER A 362 3.45 28.03 -9.86
C SER A 362 3.58 26.74 -9.04
N THR A 363 4.45 26.64 -8.03
CA THR A 363 4.90 25.34 -7.52
C THR A 363 4.28 24.91 -6.19
N GLY A 364 3.73 25.84 -5.39
CA GLY A 364 3.16 25.51 -4.06
C GLY A 364 4.15 24.88 -3.07
N ILE A 365 5.46 25.13 -3.25
CA ILE A 365 6.53 24.59 -2.39
C ILE A 365 6.50 25.29 -1.02
N PRO A 366 6.55 24.55 0.11
CA PRO A 366 6.64 25.16 1.44
C PRO A 366 7.90 26.03 1.61
N ALA A 367 7.78 27.14 2.33
CA ALA A 367 8.90 28.03 2.60
C ALA A 367 10.05 27.27 3.28
N GLY A 368 11.24 27.34 2.70
CA GLY A 368 12.45 26.69 3.22
C GLY A 368 12.57 25.19 2.96
N TYR A 369 11.61 24.56 2.24
CA TYR A 369 11.57 23.11 2.04
C TYR A 369 12.86 22.54 1.41
N TYR A 370 13.51 23.29 0.52
CA TYR A 370 14.74 22.89 -0.18
C TYR A 370 16.02 23.57 0.33
N ASN A 371 16.01 24.25 1.48
CA ASN A 371 17.19 24.98 1.99
C ASN A 371 18.42 24.06 2.13
N ALA A 372 18.24 22.82 2.57
CA ALA A 372 19.35 21.86 2.72
C ALA A 372 19.93 21.37 1.38
N ALA A 373 19.25 21.62 0.26
CA ALA A 373 19.71 21.27 -1.08
C ALA A 373 20.42 22.43 -1.81
N GLU A 374 20.41 23.64 -1.22
CA GLU A 374 20.90 24.84 -1.87
C GLU A 374 22.41 24.76 -2.16
N GLY A 375 22.80 25.03 -3.41
CA GLY A 375 24.20 24.98 -3.86
C GLY A 375 24.82 23.59 -3.97
N LEU A 376 24.08 22.51 -3.68
CA LEU A 376 24.58 21.14 -3.79
C LEU A 376 24.45 20.59 -5.21
N SER A 377 25.27 19.59 -5.55
CA SER A 377 25.18 18.79 -6.79
C SER A 377 25.61 17.34 -6.54
N CYS A 378 25.54 16.48 -7.56
CA CYS A 378 25.96 15.08 -7.51
C CYS A 378 25.36 14.30 -6.31
N GLN A 379 26.14 13.41 -5.69
CA GLN A 379 25.73 12.61 -4.53
C GLN A 379 25.31 13.47 -3.31
N PRO A 380 25.99 14.56 -2.93
CA PRO A 380 25.51 15.45 -1.86
C PRO A 380 24.08 15.96 -2.07
N LEU A 381 23.74 16.41 -3.28
CA LEU A 381 22.38 16.86 -3.59
C LEU A 381 21.38 15.70 -3.50
N LYS A 382 21.71 14.54 -4.09
CA LYS A 382 20.85 13.35 -4.02
C LYS A 382 20.57 12.92 -2.58
N SER A 383 21.60 12.93 -1.73
CA SER A 383 21.47 12.60 -0.31
C SER A 383 20.67 13.65 0.48
N ALA A 384 20.84 14.95 0.19
CA ALA A 384 20.02 16.00 0.80
C ALA A 384 18.53 15.85 0.43
N LEU A 385 18.23 15.60 -0.85
CA LEU A 385 16.86 15.38 -1.32
C LEU A 385 16.24 14.10 -0.75
N LYS A 386 17.01 13.02 -0.60
CA LYS A 386 16.56 11.82 0.12
C LYS A 386 16.11 12.15 1.54
N SER A 387 16.89 12.93 2.28
CA SER A 387 16.54 13.36 3.63
C SER A 387 15.29 14.26 3.63
N ILE A 388 15.23 15.26 2.76
CA ILE A 388 14.08 16.17 2.62
C ILE A 388 12.78 15.39 2.36
N THR A 389 12.83 14.41 1.44
CA THR A 389 11.66 13.60 1.06
C THR A 389 11.29 12.53 2.09
N ALA A 390 12.17 12.25 3.06
CA ALA A 390 11.91 11.37 4.20
C ALA A 390 11.38 12.13 5.42
N THR A 391 11.78 13.39 5.61
CA THR A 391 11.33 14.22 6.73
C THR A 391 9.84 14.53 6.60
N GLY A 392 9.07 14.21 7.64
CA GLY A 392 7.62 14.44 7.66
C GLY A 392 6.79 13.44 6.85
N TYR A 393 7.43 12.46 6.18
CA TYR A 393 6.73 11.40 5.48
C TYR A 393 5.89 10.56 6.44
N VAL A 394 4.62 10.36 6.11
CA VAL A 394 3.69 9.49 6.80
C VAL A 394 3.24 8.40 5.85
N ASN A 395 3.32 7.14 6.30
CA ASN A 395 2.75 6.04 5.53
C ASN A 395 1.22 6.05 5.68
N ILE A 396 0.52 6.40 4.60
CA ILE A 396 -0.95 6.47 4.58
C ILE A 396 -1.64 5.10 4.44
N GLY A 397 -0.87 4.01 4.33
CA GLY A 397 -1.37 2.67 4.08
C GLY A 397 -1.82 2.47 2.63
N TYR A 398 -1.84 1.22 2.17
CA TYR A 398 -2.17 0.92 0.77
C TYR A 398 -3.60 1.33 0.40
N ASP A 399 -4.55 1.16 1.31
CA ASP A 399 -5.95 1.59 1.11
C ASP A 399 -6.13 3.11 1.26
N GLY A 400 -5.25 3.78 2.03
CA GLY A 400 -5.24 5.23 2.12
C GLY A 400 -4.91 5.90 0.78
N VAL A 401 -4.23 5.21 -0.14
CA VAL A 401 -3.92 5.70 -1.49
C VAL A 401 -5.20 5.96 -2.28
N TYR A 402 -6.19 5.06 -2.24
CA TYR A 402 -7.48 5.31 -2.90
C TYR A 402 -8.20 6.51 -2.30
N THR A 403 -8.14 6.66 -0.98
CA THR A 403 -8.73 7.83 -0.30
C THR A 403 -8.04 9.12 -0.73
N ALA A 404 -6.73 9.10 -0.99
CA ALA A 404 -5.97 10.26 -1.42
C ALA A 404 -6.21 10.67 -2.88
N TYR A 405 -6.70 9.78 -3.75
CA TYR A 405 -6.97 10.10 -5.16
C TYR A 405 -8.04 11.18 -5.34
N GLN A 406 -8.97 11.34 -4.39
CA GLN A 406 -9.94 12.44 -4.41
C GLN A 406 -9.29 13.84 -4.39
N PHE A 407 -8.03 13.92 -3.95
CA PHE A 407 -7.25 15.16 -3.90
C PHE A 407 -6.15 15.20 -4.96
N THR A 408 -5.53 14.05 -5.23
CA THR A 408 -4.26 13.98 -5.98
C THR A 408 -4.44 13.72 -7.47
N ASP A 409 -5.52 13.04 -7.87
CA ASP A 409 -5.62 12.48 -9.22
C ASP A 409 -7.00 12.73 -9.87
N ILE A 410 -7.73 13.78 -9.45
CA ILE A 410 -8.98 14.25 -10.09
C ILE A 410 -8.67 15.28 -11.18
N LYS A 411 -9.25 15.10 -12.37
CA LYS A 411 -9.21 16.06 -13.47
C LYS A 411 -9.88 17.38 -13.07
N PRO A 412 -9.22 18.54 -13.27
CA PRO A 412 -9.82 19.82 -12.95
C PRO A 412 -11.06 20.08 -13.81
N SER A 413 -12.03 20.80 -13.26
CA SER A 413 -13.31 21.14 -13.92
C SER A 413 -14.19 19.94 -14.33
N THR A 414 -13.97 18.76 -13.74
CA THR A 414 -14.80 17.57 -13.93
C THR A 414 -15.55 17.17 -12.66
N THR A 415 -16.57 16.32 -12.80
CA THR A 415 -17.27 15.70 -11.65
C THR A 415 -16.55 14.42 -11.26
N ASN A 416 -15.45 14.55 -10.50
CA ASN A 416 -14.64 13.44 -9.97
C ASN A 416 -14.02 12.50 -11.02
N THR A 417 -13.77 12.96 -12.25
CA THR A 417 -13.09 12.13 -13.26
C THR A 417 -11.61 11.97 -12.88
N ILE A 418 -11.09 10.75 -12.95
CA ILE A 418 -9.70 10.41 -12.59
C ILE A 418 -8.76 10.59 -13.80
N TRP A 419 -7.52 11.01 -13.52
CA TRP A 419 -6.41 10.92 -14.46
C TRP A 419 -5.93 9.47 -14.61
N ASP A 420 -6.00 8.91 -15.82
CA ASP A 420 -5.39 7.61 -16.14
C ASP A 420 -3.96 7.80 -16.67
N ILE A 421 -2.95 7.41 -15.89
CA ILE A 421 -1.56 7.69 -16.26
C ILE A 421 -1.10 7.00 -17.56
N TYR A 422 -1.78 5.95 -18.03
CA TYR A 422 -1.36 5.22 -19.23
C TYR A 422 -2.15 5.57 -20.47
N THR A 423 -3.43 5.89 -20.37
CA THR A 423 -4.28 6.02 -21.55
C THR A 423 -5.03 7.33 -21.67
N ASP A 424 -4.70 8.31 -20.84
CA ASP A 424 -5.24 9.67 -20.94
C ASP A 424 -4.34 10.56 -21.83
N ASP A 425 -4.83 11.72 -22.27
CA ASP A 425 -4.08 12.65 -23.11
C ASP A 425 -3.49 13.85 -22.36
N ASN A 426 -3.72 13.92 -21.03
CA ASN A 426 -3.34 15.03 -20.15
C ASN A 426 -4.05 16.36 -20.54
N ASN A 427 -5.24 16.28 -21.14
CA ASN A 427 -6.05 17.42 -21.51
C ASN A 427 -7.52 17.23 -21.07
N PRO A 428 -7.96 17.84 -19.96
CA PRO A 428 -9.32 17.66 -19.44
C PRO A 428 -10.43 18.12 -20.40
N ALA A 429 -10.09 18.91 -21.43
CA ALA A 429 -11.05 19.39 -22.41
C ALA A 429 -11.29 18.38 -23.55
N VAL A 430 -10.45 17.35 -23.68
CA VAL A 430 -10.60 16.31 -24.70
C VAL A 430 -11.30 15.11 -24.05
N PRO A 431 -12.45 14.66 -24.59
CA PRO A 431 -13.10 13.47 -24.08
C PRO A 431 -12.27 12.22 -24.35
N GLU A 432 -12.03 11.44 -23.29
CA GLU A 432 -11.40 10.13 -23.39
C GLU A 432 -12.38 9.05 -23.83
N THR A 433 -11.86 8.00 -24.46
CA THR A 433 -12.65 6.81 -24.80
C THR A 433 -13.18 6.14 -23.53
N PHE A 434 -12.33 6.07 -22.50
CA PHE A 434 -12.68 5.53 -21.19
C PHE A 434 -12.46 6.58 -20.10
N ASN A 435 -13.44 6.73 -19.22
CA ASN A 435 -13.36 7.65 -18.09
C ASN A 435 -13.72 6.91 -16.82
N PHE A 436 -12.95 7.14 -15.77
CA PHE A 436 -13.17 6.59 -14.45
C PHE A 436 -13.58 7.70 -13.48
N THR A 437 -14.48 7.40 -12.53
CA THR A 437 -15.00 8.43 -11.61
C THR A 437 -14.83 8.03 -10.16
N TYR A 438 -14.19 8.86 -9.34
CA TYR A 438 -14.06 8.60 -7.91
C TYR A 438 -15.39 8.80 -7.15
N PRO A 439 -15.73 7.96 -6.14
CA PRO A 439 -15.04 6.74 -5.70
C PRO A 439 -15.51 5.46 -6.42
N ALA A 440 -16.27 5.60 -7.51
CA ALA A 440 -16.73 4.47 -8.31
C ALA A 440 -15.60 3.90 -9.20
N ASN A 441 -15.83 2.78 -9.89
CA ASN A 441 -14.90 2.19 -10.85
C ASN A 441 -13.52 1.73 -10.32
N GLU A 442 -13.28 1.69 -9.02
CA GLU A 442 -12.11 0.98 -8.48
C GLU A 442 -12.33 -0.53 -8.52
N CYS A 443 -11.33 -1.30 -8.96
CA CYS A 443 -11.41 -2.76 -8.88
C CYS A 443 -10.05 -3.48 -8.91
N GLY A 444 -10.07 -4.79 -8.63
CA GLY A 444 -8.91 -5.67 -8.73
C GLY A 444 -8.97 -6.72 -9.85
N ASN A 445 -10.11 -6.83 -10.57
CA ASN A 445 -10.33 -7.83 -11.61
C ASN A 445 -10.97 -7.17 -12.84
N TYR A 446 -10.39 -7.40 -14.02
CA TYR A 446 -10.79 -6.78 -15.29
C TYR A 446 -10.64 -7.78 -16.45
N ASN A 447 -11.50 -7.69 -17.44
CA ASN A 447 -11.56 -8.56 -18.63
C ASN A 447 -11.32 -7.80 -19.94
N SER A 448 -11.42 -6.47 -19.91
CA SER A 448 -11.17 -5.58 -21.03
C SER A 448 -10.65 -4.22 -20.57
N GLU A 449 -10.04 -3.48 -21.49
CA GLU A 449 -9.77 -2.04 -21.32
C GLU A 449 -11.10 -1.28 -21.20
N GLY A 450 -11.15 -0.32 -20.28
CA GLY A 450 -12.31 0.47 -19.91
C GLY A 450 -13.13 -0.08 -18.73
N ASP A 451 -12.79 -1.26 -18.19
CA ASP A 451 -13.60 -1.91 -17.14
C ASP A 451 -13.59 -1.13 -15.82
N CYS A 452 -12.39 -0.80 -15.33
CA CYS A 452 -12.17 -0.17 -14.04
C CYS A 452 -10.73 0.36 -13.97
N TYR A 453 -10.45 1.21 -12.98
CA TYR A 453 -9.07 1.60 -12.67
C TYR A 453 -8.54 0.85 -11.43
N ASN A 454 -7.22 0.71 -11.37
CA ASN A 454 -6.51 0.23 -10.19
C ASN A 454 -5.31 1.15 -9.86
N ARG A 455 -4.58 0.80 -8.78
CA ARG A 455 -3.34 1.47 -8.38
C ARG A 455 -2.18 0.90 -9.19
N GLU A 456 -1.48 1.73 -9.92
CA GLU A 456 -0.27 1.36 -10.63
C GLU A 456 0.98 1.72 -9.82
N HIS A 457 1.80 0.71 -9.52
CA HIS A 457 3.15 0.89 -9.01
C HIS A 457 4.11 1.12 -10.18
N THR A 458 4.31 2.39 -10.55
CA THR A 458 5.21 2.76 -11.67
C THR A 458 6.63 2.20 -11.49
N THR A 459 7.12 2.08 -10.26
CA THR A 459 8.17 1.13 -9.92
C THR A 459 7.52 -0.15 -9.41
N PRO A 460 7.55 -1.29 -10.16
CA PRO A 460 6.75 -2.47 -9.83
C PRO A 460 6.98 -2.96 -8.41
N ALA A 461 5.90 -3.28 -7.69
CA ALA A 461 5.99 -3.77 -6.32
C ALA A 461 6.83 -5.05 -6.17
N SER A 462 6.80 -5.91 -7.21
CA SER A 462 7.64 -7.10 -7.31
C SER A 462 9.16 -6.81 -7.30
N TRP A 463 9.61 -5.62 -7.71
CA TRP A 463 11.04 -5.25 -7.68
C TRP A 463 11.55 -5.02 -6.26
N PHE A 464 10.66 -4.74 -5.32
CA PHE A 464 10.97 -4.53 -3.90
C PHE A 464 10.19 -5.46 -2.96
N LYS A 465 9.63 -6.56 -3.49
CA LYS A 465 8.91 -7.61 -2.74
C LYS A 465 7.80 -7.05 -1.84
N ASP A 466 7.03 -6.11 -2.37
CA ASP A 466 5.88 -5.47 -1.69
C ASP A 466 6.25 -4.79 -0.37
N ALA A 467 7.54 -4.49 -0.17
CA ALA A 467 8.03 -3.90 1.06
C ALA A 467 7.47 -2.49 1.32
N SER A 468 7.10 -2.26 2.57
CA SER A 468 6.74 -0.93 3.10
C SER A 468 8.02 -0.13 3.40
N PRO A 469 8.04 1.21 3.23
CA PRO A 469 6.92 2.07 2.85
C PRO A 469 6.71 2.25 1.35
N MET A 470 7.56 1.67 0.50
CA MET A 470 7.48 1.85 -0.96
C MET A 470 6.16 1.36 -1.53
N TYR A 471 5.59 0.29 -0.96
CA TYR A 471 4.32 -0.27 -1.41
C TYR A 471 3.12 0.71 -1.35
N SER A 472 3.18 1.73 -0.49
CA SER A 472 2.08 2.69 -0.29
C SER A 472 2.49 4.15 -0.51
N ASP A 473 3.67 4.40 -1.08
CA ASP A 473 4.11 5.77 -1.38
C ASP A 473 3.39 6.33 -2.62
N ILE A 474 2.42 7.23 -2.39
CA ILE A 474 1.57 7.77 -3.45
C ILE A 474 2.33 8.59 -4.49
N GLN A 475 3.58 8.98 -4.24
CA GLN A 475 4.41 9.62 -5.26
C GLN A 475 4.61 8.73 -6.48
N HIS A 476 4.56 7.39 -6.33
CA HIS A 476 4.70 6.46 -7.45
C HIS A 476 3.50 5.54 -7.69
N LEU A 477 2.47 5.60 -6.85
CA LEU A 477 1.19 4.94 -7.07
C LEU A 477 0.20 5.88 -7.77
N LEU A 478 -0.11 5.58 -9.03
CA LEU A 478 -0.97 6.39 -9.91
C LEU A 478 -2.22 5.60 -10.31
N PRO A 479 -3.39 6.23 -10.51
CA PRO A 479 -4.53 5.54 -11.08
C PRO A 479 -4.30 5.19 -12.56
N THR A 480 -4.78 4.05 -12.98
CA THR A 480 -4.80 3.66 -14.40
C THR A 480 -5.83 2.57 -14.66
N ASP A 481 -6.27 2.44 -15.90
CA ASP A 481 -7.03 1.30 -16.39
C ASP A 481 -6.36 -0.03 -15.98
N GLY A 482 -7.12 -0.89 -15.32
CA GLY A 482 -6.61 -2.13 -14.77
C GLY A 482 -6.09 -3.11 -15.84
N TRP A 483 -6.71 -3.15 -17.01
CA TRP A 483 -6.29 -4.01 -18.11
C TRP A 483 -4.96 -3.54 -18.72
N VAL A 484 -4.81 -2.23 -18.92
CA VAL A 484 -3.57 -1.63 -19.40
C VAL A 484 -2.45 -1.79 -18.37
N ASN A 485 -2.76 -1.67 -17.08
CA ASN A 485 -1.82 -1.98 -16.01
C ASN A 485 -1.34 -3.43 -16.06
N ASN A 486 -2.26 -4.39 -16.20
CA ASN A 486 -1.90 -5.80 -16.34
C ASN A 486 -1.05 -6.06 -17.59
N ALA A 487 -1.37 -5.37 -18.69
CA ALA A 487 -0.55 -5.45 -19.90
C ALA A 487 0.88 -4.95 -19.63
N ARG A 488 1.05 -3.87 -18.84
CA ARG A 488 2.36 -3.37 -18.40
C ARG A 488 3.10 -4.37 -17.51
N GLY A 489 2.42 -4.98 -16.54
CA GLY A 489 2.97 -5.97 -15.63
C GLY A 489 4.12 -5.40 -14.77
N ASN A 490 5.30 -6.03 -14.83
CA ASN A 490 6.50 -5.57 -14.12
C ASN A 490 7.60 -5.12 -15.09
N LEU A 491 7.24 -4.74 -16.31
CA LEU A 491 8.20 -4.37 -17.35
C LEU A 491 8.81 -2.99 -17.06
N PRO A 492 10.11 -2.79 -17.38
CA PRO A 492 10.70 -1.47 -17.33
C PRO A 492 10.07 -0.57 -18.40
N PHE A 493 10.05 0.73 -18.12
CA PHE A 493 9.64 1.70 -19.12
C PHE A 493 10.68 1.88 -20.22
N GLY A 494 10.20 2.09 -21.45
CA GLY A 494 11.03 2.31 -22.63
C GLY A 494 10.20 2.59 -23.87
N GLU A 495 10.85 2.93 -24.98
CA GLU A 495 10.25 3.10 -26.28
C GLU A 495 10.03 1.76 -26.98
N VAL A 496 8.85 1.61 -27.57
CA VAL A 496 8.40 0.44 -28.30
C VAL A 496 8.37 0.79 -29.79
N THR A 497 9.22 0.12 -30.57
CA THR A 497 9.16 0.17 -32.03
C THR A 497 8.34 -0.99 -32.60
N ASN A 498 8.34 -2.14 -31.93
CA ASN A 498 7.61 -3.34 -32.33
C ASN A 498 6.61 -3.73 -31.23
N ALA A 499 5.38 -3.23 -31.35
CA ALA A 499 4.34 -3.46 -30.35
C ALA A 499 3.70 -4.85 -30.49
N ASN A 500 3.50 -5.54 -29.37
CA ASN A 500 2.66 -6.73 -29.26
C ASN A 500 1.39 -6.49 -28.42
N PHE A 501 1.24 -5.28 -27.90
CA PHE A 501 0.02 -4.74 -27.29
C PHE A 501 0.00 -3.23 -27.52
N THR A 502 -1.19 -2.69 -27.77
CA THR A 502 -1.45 -1.25 -27.86
C THR A 502 -2.82 -1.03 -27.22
N SER A 503 -2.90 -0.11 -26.26
CA SER A 503 -4.18 0.28 -25.66
C SER A 503 -5.06 0.93 -26.72
N ILE A 504 -6.38 0.81 -26.52
CA ILE A 504 -7.39 1.44 -27.36
C ILE A 504 -7.34 2.95 -27.16
N ASP A 505 -7.34 3.39 -25.90
CA ASP A 505 -7.35 4.81 -25.54
C ASP A 505 -5.92 5.32 -25.39
N ASN A 506 -5.65 6.44 -26.06
CA ASN A 506 -4.33 7.08 -26.22
C ASN A 506 -3.10 6.12 -26.28
N GLN A 507 -3.24 4.98 -26.94
CA GLN A 507 -2.17 4.12 -27.49
C GLN A 507 -0.87 3.96 -26.67
N SER A 508 -0.98 3.68 -25.37
CA SER A 508 0.10 3.04 -24.60
C SER A 508 0.51 1.71 -25.22
N LYS A 509 1.80 1.34 -25.16
CA LYS A 509 2.33 0.19 -25.88
C LYS A 509 3.18 -0.71 -25.01
N ARG A 510 3.11 -2.01 -25.27
CA ARG A 510 4.12 -2.98 -24.81
C ARG A 510 4.75 -3.65 -26.01
N GLY A 511 6.06 -3.84 -25.96
CA GLY A 511 6.79 -4.54 -27.01
C GLY A 511 8.29 -4.36 -26.88
N THR A 512 9.01 -4.55 -27.97
CA THR A 512 10.46 -4.35 -28.02
C THR A 512 10.81 -3.06 -28.76
N GLY A 513 12.00 -2.54 -28.47
CA GLY A 513 12.57 -1.36 -29.13
C GLY A 513 14.07 -1.28 -28.94
N ASN A 514 14.71 -0.26 -29.50
CA ASN A 514 16.13 0.01 -29.25
C ASN A 514 16.26 1.18 -28.27
N ASN A 515 16.25 0.85 -26.98
CA ASN A 515 16.35 1.81 -25.89
C ASN A 515 17.82 2.01 -25.53
N PHE A 516 18.55 2.79 -26.34
CA PHE A 516 19.98 3.03 -26.11
C PHE A 516 20.81 1.73 -25.95
N GLY A 517 20.49 0.70 -26.74
CA GLY A 517 21.16 -0.60 -26.69
C GLY A 517 20.40 -1.69 -25.94
N TYR A 518 19.40 -1.35 -25.10
CA TYR A 518 18.51 -2.34 -24.51
C TYR A 518 17.40 -2.73 -25.49
N THR A 519 17.30 -4.03 -25.77
CA THR A 519 16.35 -4.61 -26.75
C THR A 519 15.30 -5.54 -26.15
N GLY A 520 15.25 -5.63 -24.82
CA GLY A 520 14.23 -6.43 -24.13
C GLY A 520 12.84 -5.80 -24.23
N THR A 521 11.85 -6.49 -23.69
CA THR A 521 10.46 -6.00 -23.66
C THR A 521 10.35 -4.82 -22.68
N VAL A 522 9.68 -3.76 -23.11
CA VAL A 522 9.42 -2.54 -22.34
C VAL A 522 7.95 -2.15 -22.45
N PHE A 523 7.51 -1.27 -21.56
CA PHE A 523 6.24 -0.56 -21.66
C PHE A 523 6.47 0.93 -21.97
N GLN A 524 5.70 1.48 -22.89
CA GLN A 524 5.73 2.88 -23.30
C GLN A 524 4.38 3.52 -22.98
N PRO A 525 4.31 4.43 -21.99
CA PRO A 525 3.09 5.18 -21.75
C PRO A 525 2.80 6.15 -22.91
N PHE A 526 1.57 6.67 -22.96
CA PHE A 526 1.23 7.74 -23.88
C PHE A 526 2.19 8.93 -23.70
N ALA A 527 2.41 9.68 -24.80
CA ALA A 527 3.43 10.72 -24.83
C ALA A 527 3.25 11.79 -23.74
N ALA A 528 2.01 12.06 -23.34
CA ALA A 528 1.66 13.12 -22.41
C ALA A 528 1.98 12.84 -20.92
N PHE A 529 2.48 11.63 -20.59
CA PHE A 529 2.86 11.22 -19.23
C PHE A 529 4.25 10.62 -19.12
N ARG A 530 5.04 10.65 -20.21
CA ARG A 530 6.40 10.10 -20.20
C ARG A 530 7.30 10.85 -19.23
N GLY A 531 7.11 12.16 -19.12
CA GLY A 531 7.83 13.01 -18.20
C GLY A 531 7.49 12.68 -16.75
N ASP A 532 6.21 12.47 -16.46
CA ASP A 532 5.68 12.10 -15.14
C ASP A 532 6.35 10.82 -14.63
N VAL A 533 6.28 9.74 -15.40
CA VAL A 533 6.88 8.45 -15.00
C VAL A 533 8.39 8.56 -14.86
N ALA A 534 9.04 9.41 -15.66
CA ALA A 534 10.48 9.62 -15.57
C ALA A 534 10.88 10.37 -14.29
N ARG A 535 10.17 11.44 -13.94
CA ARG A 535 10.39 12.17 -12.67
C ARG A 535 10.07 11.32 -11.46
N ILE A 536 9.08 10.43 -11.55
CA ILE A 536 8.76 9.47 -10.49
C ILE A 536 9.84 8.39 -10.35
N ALA A 537 10.40 7.87 -11.45
CA ALA A 537 11.53 6.94 -11.39
C ALA A 537 12.76 7.58 -10.72
N LEU A 538 13.08 8.83 -11.05
CA LEU A 538 14.18 9.57 -10.40
C LEU A 538 13.90 9.82 -8.91
N TYR A 539 12.64 10.09 -8.54
CA TYR A 539 12.20 10.16 -7.14
C TYR A 539 12.47 8.84 -6.42
N MET A 540 12.06 7.70 -6.99
CA MET A 540 12.27 6.38 -6.39
C MET A 540 13.76 6.08 -6.20
N ALA A 541 14.59 6.37 -7.22
CA ALA A 541 16.04 6.23 -7.13
C ALA A 541 16.71 7.14 -6.09
N THR A 542 16.06 8.23 -5.69
CA THR A 542 16.59 9.20 -4.70
C THR A 542 16.09 8.87 -3.31
N ARG A 543 14.77 8.76 -3.14
CA ARG A 543 14.11 8.51 -1.85
C ARG A 543 14.50 7.17 -1.25
N TYR A 544 14.66 6.14 -2.10
CA TYR A 544 14.87 4.76 -1.70
C TYR A 544 16.24 4.19 -2.12
N GLU A 545 17.23 5.06 -2.37
CA GLU A 545 18.59 4.61 -2.76
C GLU A 545 19.18 3.56 -1.79
N ASP A 546 18.91 3.69 -0.48
CA ASP A 546 19.41 2.75 0.52
C ASP A 546 18.74 1.39 0.39
N GLN A 547 17.40 1.36 0.26
CA GLN A 547 16.63 0.13 0.10
C GLN A 547 17.02 -0.59 -1.18
N ILE A 548 17.14 0.15 -2.28
CA ILE A 548 17.53 -0.38 -3.59
C ILE A 548 18.87 -1.12 -3.51
N ILE A 549 19.88 -0.49 -2.90
CA ILE A 549 21.23 -1.04 -2.83
C ILE A 549 21.31 -2.17 -1.79
N THR A 550 20.78 -1.95 -0.59
CA THR A 550 20.90 -2.91 0.53
C THR A 550 20.08 -4.19 0.32
N THR A 551 18.95 -4.11 -0.38
CA THR A 551 18.10 -5.27 -0.68
C THR A 551 18.27 -5.76 -2.13
N ASN A 552 19.22 -5.17 -2.86
CA ASN A 552 19.60 -5.48 -4.24
C ASN A 552 18.40 -5.72 -5.16
N TRP A 553 17.61 -4.68 -5.41
CA TRP A 553 16.39 -4.80 -6.22
C TRP A 553 16.62 -5.41 -7.60
N ALA A 554 17.79 -5.19 -8.21
CA ALA A 554 18.12 -5.76 -9.52
C ALA A 554 17.98 -7.30 -9.56
N ASN A 555 18.12 -8.01 -8.44
CA ASN A 555 17.94 -9.45 -8.35
C ASN A 555 16.49 -9.89 -8.11
N ASN A 556 15.54 -8.95 -8.04
CA ASN A 556 14.13 -9.23 -7.81
C ASN A 556 13.35 -9.19 -9.13
N GLY A 557 13.00 -10.37 -9.65
CA GLY A 557 12.15 -10.49 -10.84
C GLY A 557 12.76 -9.82 -12.07
N THR A 558 12.02 -8.90 -12.68
CA THR A 558 12.43 -8.18 -13.91
C THR A 558 13.21 -6.91 -13.65
N ALA A 559 13.47 -6.54 -12.40
CA ALA A 559 14.15 -5.29 -12.03
C ALA A 559 15.55 -5.15 -12.65
N GLY A 560 16.29 -6.26 -12.76
CA GLY A 560 17.62 -6.30 -13.36
C GLY A 560 17.67 -5.86 -14.82
N ALA A 561 16.53 -5.73 -15.50
CA ALA A 561 16.46 -5.14 -16.82
C ALA A 561 16.75 -3.63 -16.83
N ALA A 562 16.39 -2.90 -15.77
CA ALA A 562 16.53 -1.44 -15.68
C ALA A 562 17.42 -0.96 -14.54
N MET A 563 17.76 -1.82 -13.57
CA MET A 563 18.50 -1.45 -12.36
C MET A 563 19.94 -1.98 -12.37
N LEU A 564 20.87 -1.22 -11.78
CA LEU A 564 22.20 -1.72 -11.51
C LEU A 564 22.17 -2.72 -10.35
N SER A 565 22.84 -3.85 -10.51
CA SER A 565 23.08 -4.79 -9.41
C SER A 565 23.97 -4.15 -8.35
N ALA A 566 23.69 -4.43 -7.07
CA ALA A 566 24.55 -4.03 -5.96
C ALA A 566 25.99 -4.56 -6.09
N ASN A 567 26.17 -5.64 -6.87
CA ASN A 567 27.45 -6.32 -7.11
C ASN A 567 28.00 -6.10 -8.52
N GLU A 568 27.47 -5.14 -9.28
CA GLU A 568 27.98 -4.84 -10.64
C GLU A 568 29.45 -4.36 -10.56
N GLU A 569 30.38 -5.21 -11.01
CA GLU A 569 31.84 -5.01 -10.88
C GLU A 569 32.36 -3.85 -11.74
N SER A 570 31.63 -3.47 -12.78
CA SER A 570 31.99 -2.38 -13.71
C SER A 570 31.82 -0.97 -13.10
N PHE A 571 31.14 -0.86 -11.96
CA PHE A 571 30.98 0.37 -11.19
C PHE A 571 31.55 0.20 -9.78
N ASP A 572 31.99 1.29 -9.15
CA ASP A 572 32.27 1.27 -7.70
C ASP A 572 30.97 1.50 -6.90
N ALA A 573 31.02 1.26 -5.58
CA ALA A 573 29.85 1.38 -4.71
C ALA A 573 29.25 2.80 -4.69
N ALA A 574 30.09 3.84 -4.80
CA ALA A 574 29.64 5.23 -4.79
C ALA A 574 28.91 5.57 -6.10
N ARG A 575 29.43 5.10 -7.24
CA ARG A 575 28.83 5.27 -8.55
C ARG A 575 27.51 4.50 -8.68
N ARG A 576 27.43 3.27 -8.16
CA ARG A 576 26.16 2.51 -8.11
C ARG A 576 25.07 3.25 -7.35
N ARG A 577 25.42 3.80 -6.17
CA ARG A 577 24.49 4.57 -5.34
C ARG A 577 24.03 5.86 -6.00
N LEU A 578 24.92 6.56 -6.71
CA LEU A 578 24.57 7.76 -7.45
C LEU A 578 23.64 7.43 -8.64
N GLN A 579 24.02 6.42 -9.43
CA GLN A 579 23.35 6.11 -10.69
C GLN A 579 22.03 5.34 -10.50
N VAL A 580 22.02 4.29 -9.65
CA VAL A 580 20.90 3.37 -9.34
C VAL A 580 20.38 2.53 -10.52
N TYR A 581 20.07 3.18 -11.64
CA TYR A 581 19.54 2.54 -12.83
C TYR A 581 20.62 2.29 -13.88
N ASP A 582 20.36 1.34 -14.78
CA ASP A 582 21.23 1.12 -15.92
C ASP A 582 21.32 2.37 -16.80
N THR A 583 22.45 2.53 -17.47
CA THR A 583 22.74 3.65 -18.39
C THR A 583 21.63 3.84 -19.41
N TRP A 584 21.10 2.75 -19.96
CA TRP A 584 20.05 2.85 -20.97
C TRP A 584 18.76 3.44 -20.40
N PHE A 585 18.37 3.00 -19.21
CA PHE A 585 17.13 3.41 -18.56
C PHE A 585 17.19 4.88 -18.15
N ILE A 586 18.32 5.33 -17.58
CA ILE A 586 18.52 6.74 -17.25
C ILE A 586 18.44 7.61 -18.49
N ARG A 587 19.07 7.21 -19.60
CA ARG A 587 18.98 7.97 -20.85
C ARG A 587 17.55 8.08 -21.35
N THR A 588 16.76 7.02 -21.24
CA THR A 588 15.32 7.07 -21.55
C THR A 588 14.58 8.04 -20.64
N MET A 589 14.79 7.99 -19.32
CA MET A 589 14.13 8.92 -18.39
C MET A 589 14.47 10.37 -18.70
N PHE A 590 15.76 10.69 -18.95
CA PHE A 590 16.17 12.05 -19.31
C PHE A 590 15.64 12.50 -20.68
N LYS A 591 15.54 11.60 -21.66
CA LYS A 591 14.87 11.89 -22.94
C LYS A 591 13.41 12.29 -22.69
N TRP A 592 12.69 11.52 -21.88
CA TRP A 592 11.28 11.76 -21.60
C TRP A 592 11.01 13.02 -20.77
N ILE A 593 11.87 13.37 -19.80
CA ILE A 593 11.74 14.63 -19.05
C ILE A 593 11.87 15.85 -19.99
N ASN A 594 12.68 15.74 -21.06
CA ASN A 594 12.82 16.82 -22.05
C ASN A 594 11.64 16.87 -23.03
N GLU A 595 11.12 15.71 -23.45
CA GLU A 595 10.01 15.62 -24.39
C GLU A 595 8.66 15.98 -23.75
N ASP A 596 8.52 15.74 -22.45
CA ASP A 596 7.32 16.00 -21.67
C ASP A 596 7.70 16.75 -20.37
N PRO A 597 7.83 18.09 -20.45
CA PRO A 597 8.16 18.92 -19.30
C PRO A 597 7.09 18.86 -18.21
N VAL A 598 7.40 19.38 -17.02
CA VAL A 598 6.45 19.40 -15.89
C VAL A 598 5.15 20.08 -16.29
N SER A 599 4.05 19.37 -16.07
CA SER A 599 2.69 19.83 -16.31
C SER A 599 2.05 20.43 -15.06
N GLN A 600 0.98 21.23 -15.24
CA GLN A 600 0.19 21.73 -14.12
C GLN A 600 -0.44 20.57 -13.31
N LYS A 601 -0.81 19.47 -13.99
CA LYS A 601 -1.29 18.24 -13.33
C LYS A 601 -0.30 17.72 -12.29
N GLU A 602 0.98 17.61 -12.64
CA GLU A 602 2.00 17.11 -11.72
C GLU A 602 2.25 18.05 -10.55
N ILE A 603 2.24 19.35 -10.82
CA ILE A 603 2.36 20.37 -9.78
C ILE A 603 1.19 20.26 -8.79
N ASP A 604 -0.04 20.19 -9.30
CA ASP A 604 -1.26 20.07 -8.49
C ASP A 604 -1.24 18.78 -7.68
N ARG A 605 -0.85 17.67 -8.30
CA ARG A 605 -0.67 16.38 -7.62
C ARG A 605 0.39 16.47 -6.52
N ASN A 606 1.56 17.04 -6.80
CA ASN A 606 2.64 17.15 -5.83
C ASN A 606 2.25 18.03 -4.63
N ASN A 607 1.47 19.09 -4.89
CA ASN A 607 0.85 19.91 -3.86
C ASN A 607 -0.16 19.12 -3.02
N ALA A 608 -1.07 18.39 -3.67
CA ALA A 608 -2.08 17.59 -2.99
C ALA A 608 -1.45 16.47 -2.12
N ILE A 609 -0.37 15.83 -2.58
CA ILE A 609 0.35 14.83 -1.78
C ILE A 609 0.94 15.45 -0.50
N TYR A 610 1.45 16.67 -0.59
CA TYR A 610 2.03 17.34 0.57
C TYR A 610 0.96 17.86 1.55
N TYR A 611 -0.09 18.51 1.04
CA TYR A 611 -1.05 19.25 1.87
C TYR A 611 -2.33 18.48 2.22
N GLN A 612 -2.71 17.45 1.47
CA GLN A 612 -4.06 16.87 1.52
C GLN A 612 -4.09 15.34 1.65
N SER A 613 -3.17 14.60 1.03
CA SER A 613 -3.21 13.12 1.05
C SER A 613 -2.93 12.51 2.42
N GLY A 614 -2.32 13.28 3.32
CA GLY A 614 -1.79 12.80 4.60
C GLY A 614 -0.36 12.26 4.54
N GLN A 615 0.27 12.13 3.35
CA GLN A 615 1.64 11.61 3.22
C GLN A 615 2.72 12.65 3.58
N GLY A 616 2.54 13.92 3.18
CA GLY A 616 3.35 15.02 3.71
C GLY A 616 4.75 15.22 3.10
N ASN A 617 5.06 14.59 1.96
CA ASN A 617 6.32 14.80 1.24
C ASN A 617 6.10 15.18 -0.25
N ARG A 618 7.15 15.67 -0.91
CA ARG A 618 7.10 16.18 -2.29
C ARG A 618 8.08 15.46 -3.21
N ASN A 619 7.76 15.33 -4.49
CA ASN A 619 8.70 14.91 -5.53
C ASN A 619 9.59 16.11 -5.94
N PRO A 620 10.90 16.09 -5.63
CA PRO A 620 11.79 17.21 -5.95
C PRO A 620 11.96 17.44 -7.45
N PHE A 621 11.76 16.42 -8.27
CA PHE A 621 11.95 16.50 -9.72
C PHE A 621 10.74 17.10 -10.45
N VAL A 622 9.59 17.21 -9.77
CA VAL A 622 8.45 18.01 -10.21
C VAL A 622 8.65 19.47 -9.80
N ASP A 623 9.03 19.70 -8.53
CA ASP A 623 9.18 21.05 -7.99
C ASP A 623 10.38 21.80 -8.56
N ARG A 624 11.49 21.09 -8.81
CA ARG A 624 12.80 21.60 -9.26
C ARG A 624 13.41 20.63 -10.29
N PRO A 625 12.89 20.58 -11.53
CA PRO A 625 13.33 19.63 -12.55
C PRO A 625 14.84 19.65 -12.82
N GLU A 626 15.48 20.81 -12.63
CA GLU A 626 16.93 20.97 -12.78
C GLU A 626 17.75 20.11 -11.81
N PHE A 627 17.18 19.68 -10.68
CA PHE A 627 17.85 18.79 -9.73
C PHE A 627 18.21 17.44 -10.37
N ALA A 628 17.42 16.97 -11.36
CA ALA A 628 17.76 15.75 -12.09
C ALA A 628 19.12 15.90 -12.80
N ALA A 629 19.30 16.97 -13.58
CA ALA A 629 20.57 17.23 -14.27
C ALA A 629 21.73 17.41 -13.27
N LEU A 630 21.51 18.19 -12.20
CA LEU A 630 22.56 18.47 -11.20
C LEU A 630 23.08 17.20 -10.48
N ILE A 631 22.23 16.19 -10.29
CA ILE A 631 22.61 14.90 -9.69
C ILE A 631 23.31 14.02 -10.72
N TRP A 632 22.65 13.73 -11.84
CA TRP A 632 23.10 12.66 -12.74
C TRP A 632 24.17 13.10 -13.75
N GLN A 633 24.45 14.39 -13.93
CA GLN A 633 25.60 14.85 -14.73
C GLN A 633 26.92 14.22 -14.28
N CYS A 634 27.05 13.92 -12.98
CA CYS A 634 28.29 13.38 -12.40
C CYS A 634 28.49 11.88 -12.66
N THR A 635 27.51 11.21 -13.27
CA THR A 635 27.63 9.82 -13.73
C THR A 635 28.26 9.71 -15.12
N GLY A 636 28.29 10.81 -15.88
CA GLY A 636 28.71 10.83 -17.29
C GLY A 636 27.77 10.11 -18.26
N VAL A 637 26.59 9.65 -17.81
CA VAL A 637 25.62 8.94 -18.67
C VAL A 637 24.69 9.88 -19.43
N VAL A 638 24.54 11.13 -18.94
CA VAL A 638 23.69 12.18 -19.49
C VAL A 638 24.55 13.18 -20.28
N PRO A 639 24.16 13.59 -21.50
CA PRO A 639 24.88 14.62 -22.26
C PRO A 639 24.96 15.95 -21.49
N VAL A 640 26.12 16.62 -21.53
CA VAL A 640 26.42 17.87 -20.80
C VAL A 640 25.57 19.07 -21.23
N THR A 641 24.79 18.96 -22.31
CA THR A 641 23.99 20.04 -22.91
C THR A 641 22.58 20.23 -22.34
N ILE A 642 22.19 19.55 -21.25
CA ILE A 642 20.88 19.74 -20.63
C ILE A 642 20.96 20.84 -19.57
N THR A 643 21.03 22.11 -20.00
CA THR A 643 21.01 23.28 -19.07
C THR A 643 19.81 24.19 -19.21
N ASP A 644 18.84 23.92 -20.08
CA ASP A 644 17.63 24.76 -20.22
C ASP A 644 16.34 23.96 -19.93
N PHE A 645 16.11 23.62 -18.66
CA PHE A 645 14.78 23.24 -18.17
C PHE A 645 13.96 24.49 -17.85
N VAL A 646 13.58 25.25 -18.88
CA VAL A 646 12.58 26.31 -18.74
C VAL A 646 11.52 26.12 -19.82
N ALA A 647 10.77 25.04 -19.73
CA ALA A 647 9.54 24.87 -20.48
C ALA A 647 8.48 24.34 -19.52
N GLN A 648 7.46 25.16 -19.23
CA GLN A 648 6.19 24.67 -18.73
C GLN A 648 5.35 24.31 -19.95
N LYS A 649 4.70 23.14 -19.92
CA LYS A 649 3.69 22.77 -20.91
C LYS A 649 2.55 23.79 -20.77
N GLN A 650 2.27 24.56 -21.82
CA GLN A 650 1.14 25.51 -21.82
C GLN A 650 -0.19 24.77 -21.75
#